data_AF-A0A8T1U632-F1
#
_entry.id   AF-A0A8T1U632-F1
#
_cell.length_a   1.000
_cell.length_b   1.000
_cell.length_c   1.000
_cell.angle_alpha   90.00
_cell.angle_beta   90.00
_cell.angle_gamma   90.00
#
_symmetry.space_group_name_H-M   'P 1'
#
loop_
_entity.id
_entity.type
_entity.pdbx_description
1 polymer ?
#
loop_
_entity_poly.entity_id
_entity_poly.type
_entity_poly.pdbx_seq_one_letter_code
_entity_poly.pdbx_strand_id
1 'polypeptide(L)'
;MLRCTSAPLRRAASTAAAGAVRNGSTIQSIHAREIIDSRGNPTVEVDLTLSGSTEIFRASVPSGASTGIHEAVELRDGGKRYAGKGVQQAVQNVKSVLAPKLIGADPTKQRDIDDLMREIDGTENKGKLGANAILGVSLAVAKAGAAAKGVPLYQHFADLIGNKNLVLPVPSFNVINGGSHAGNKLAFQEFMLLPTGAESFSEAMVMGCEVYHQLKSVIKKKYGQDATNVGDEGGFAPNIQSNREGVELLMTAINHAGYDGKIGIGMDVASSEFLTKDGKYDLDFKTEGSTDLLTGEELGQLYKDLAKEFPIISIEDPESSAIGDTFVDTNTSEFPILGDNESPVTSDGHPSMRNSHHRFSPNGGSKRKLAQSPLSQTRSSSSSSSLAASNSLTDRLTMMNIPTQDLKGSVFYGWLWKRGQSFKTWKKRFFLLNGAALTYYTQCCVIASDVLGGGTQCLDLPVRGGLRVAKAELSDMTSFGLKITSSSGRVLYVQAGDQDSREQWLKVLKEAPLMRGEMMGQVPLRRTMASDLSTQRSYQAEGSSPYMHTAMSVLSSDDGDDTQDCDMQGYLHVRGGLLPSWKKRFMTLTDGHLTVRPRRTLRSLDPQEADKPFEVISAVRWSGHDNGLCIRLENHKELYVYADHDVDASMWLEALKSC
;
A
#
# COMPACT_ATOMS: atom_id res chain seq x y z
N MET A 1 -8.89 -49.22 16.65
CA MET A 1 -8.69 -48.70 18.03
C MET A 1 -7.28 -48.13 18.08
N LEU A 2 -6.94 -47.02 18.73
CA LEU A 2 -7.62 -46.26 19.79
C LEU A 2 -7.99 -44.82 19.40
N ARG A 3 -8.78 -44.16 20.25
CA ARG A 3 -9.16 -42.73 20.16
C ARG A 3 -8.06 -41.85 20.76
N CYS A 4 -7.80 -40.69 20.16
CA CYS A 4 -7.12 -39.57 20.84
C CYS A 4 -8.16 -38.57 21.34
N THR A 5 -8.07 -38.15 22.60
CA THR A 5 -9.09 -37.34 23.29
C THR A 5 -8.87 -35.84 23.11
N SER A 6 -9.94 -35.12 22.75
CA SER A 6 -9.96 -33.65 22.69
C SER A 6 -9.88 -33.02 24.09
N ALA A 7 -8.89 -32.17 24.33
CA ALA A 7 -8.88 -31.26 25.49
C ALA A 7 -9.69 -29.98 25.19
N PRO A 8 -10.50 -29.46 26.14
CA PRO A 8 -11.32 -28.29 25.89
C PRO A 8 -10.49 -27.00 25.96
N LEU A 9 -10.66 -26.14 24.94
CA LEU A 9 -10.17 -24.75 24.97
C LEU A 9 -10.77 -24.01 26.17
N ARG A 10 -9.94 -23.67 27.16
CA ARG A 10 -10.34 -22.78 28.25
C ARG A 10 -10.65 -21.40 27.67
N ARG A 11 -11.92 -20.99 27.68
CA ARG A 11 -12.31 -19.59 27.54
C ARG A 11 -11.61 -18.78 28.64
N ALA A 12 -10.64 -17.96 28.27
CA ALA A 12 -10.18 -16.89 29.14
C ALA A 12 -11.34 -15.91 29.30
N ALA A 13 -11.86 -15.76 30.51
CA ALA A 13 -12.87 -14.76 30.81
C ALA A 13 -12.20 -13.38 30.78
N SER A 14 -12.37 -12.64 29.68
CA SER A 14 -11.88 -11.26 29.59
C SER A 14 -12.66 -10.38 30.57
N THR A 15 -11.96 -9.85 31.57
CA THR A 15 -12.48 -8.81 32.46
C THR A 15 -12.92 -7.60 31.64
N ALA A 16 -14.21 -7.28 31.66
CA ALA A 16 -14.75 -6.13 30.94
C ALA A 16 -14.23 -4.81 31.54
N ALA A 17 -13.62 -3.98 30.71
CA ALA A 17 -13.20 -2.62 31.07
C ALA A 17 -13.46 -1.66 29.90
N ALA A 18 -14.21 -0.59 30.21
CA ALA A 18 -14.47 0.65 29.45
C ALA A 18 -14.19 0.68 27.93
N GLY A 19 -15.25 0.81 27.11
CA GLY A 19 -15.16 1.35 25.74
C GLY A 19 -16.06 0.70 24.70
N ALA A 20 -16.33 -0.61 24.82
CA ALA A 20 -17.06 -1.36 23.80
C ALA A 20 -18.48 -0.83 23.53
N VAL A 21 -18.79 -0.59 22.25
CA VAL A 21 -20.16 -0.31 21.78
C VAL A 21 -21.08 -1.43 22.23
N ARG A 22 -22.19 -1.10 22.88
CA ARG A 22 -23.13 -2.09 23.40
C ARG A 22 -24.18 -2.40 22.34
N ASN A 23 -24.66 -3.64 22.34
CA ASN A 23 -25.83 -4.00 21.54
C ASN A 23 -27.02 -3.15 22.01
N GLY A 24 -27.64 -2.40 21.09
CA GLY A 24 -28.66 -1.38 21.41
C GLY A 24 -28.13 0.05 21.68
N SER A 25 -26.85 0.35 21.42
CA SER A 25 -26.36 1.74 21.40
C SER A 25 -27.02 2.55 20.26
N THR A 26 -27.43 3.79 20.55
CA THR A 26 -28.07 4.71 19.60
C THR A 26 -27.14 5.87 19.21
N ILE A 27 -27.44 6.57 18.11
CA ILE A 27 -26.72 7.79 17.71
C ILE A 27 -26.83 8.85 18.82
N GLN A 28 -25.68 9.26 19.36
CA GLN A 28 -25.60 10.28 20.43
C GLN A 28 -25.32 11.67 19.87
N SER A 29 -24.42 11.78 18.88
CA SER A 29 -24.12 13.04 18.22
C SER A 29 -23.70 12.83 16.77
N ILE A 30 -23.95 13.84 15.93
CA ILE A 30 -23.47 13.94 14.56
C ILE A 30 -22.88 15.35 14.38
N HIS A 31 -21.65 15.44 13.91
CA HIS A 31 -20.94 16.68 13.66
C HIS A 31 -20.39 16.67 12.23
N ALA A 32 -20.51 17.77 11.50
CA ALA A 32 -19.91 17.93 10.17
C ALA A 32 -18.82 19.01 10.15
N ARG A 33 -17.85 18.84 9.26
CA ARG A 33 -16.84 19.84 8.93
C ARG A 33 -16.57 19.84 7.43
N GLU A 34 -15.99 20.94 6.96
CA GLU A 34 -15.42 21.04 5.63
C GLU A 34 -13.95 20.59 5.71
N ILE A 35 -13.56 19.68 4.82
CA ILE A 35 -12.17 19.27 4.58
C ILE A 35 -11.81 19.55 3.12
N ILE A 36 -10.62 19.16 2.68
CA ILE A 36 -10.13 19.34 1.31
C ILE A 36 -9.90 17.96 0.66
N ASP A 37 -10.34 17.80 -0.59
CA ASP A 37 -10.16 16.59 -1.40
C ASP A 37 -8.78 16.49 -2.06
N SER A 38 -8.53 15.42 -2.81
CA SER A 38 -7.26 15.17 -3.54
C SER A 38 -6.89 16.28 -4.54
N ARG A 39 -7.88 17.00 -5.05
CA ARG A 39 -7.76 18.05 -6.07
C ARG A 39 -7.73 19.46 -5.47
N GLY A 40 -7.71 19.59 -4.14
CA GLY A 40 -7.70 20.88 -3.44
C GLY A 40 -9.08 21.55 -3.31
N ASN A 41 -10.17 20.87 -3.68
CA ASN A 41 -11.52 21.43 -3.53
C ASN A 41 -12.10 21.07 -2.14
N PRO A 42 -13.01 21.89 -1.58
CA PRO A 42 -13.72 21.55 -0.36
C PRO A 42 -14.59 20.30 -0.51
N THR A 43 -14.75 19.51 0.56
CA THR A 43 -15.76 18.45 0.66
C THR A 43 -16.23 18.24 2.11
N VAL A 44 -17.32 17.50 2.29
CA VAL A 44 -17.97 17.24 3.58
C VAL A 44 -17.32 16.04 4.28
N GLU A 45 -17.01 16.21 5.56
CA GLU A 45 -16.68 15.12 6.48
C GLU A 45 -17.62 15.13 7.69
N VAL A 46 -18.10 13.94 8.08
CA VAL A 46 -19.04 13.73 9.18
C VAL A 46 -18.43 12.79 10.22
N ASP A 47 -18.54 13.20 11.48
CA ASP A 47 -18.24 12.41 12.68
C ASP A 47 -19.55 12.05 13.40
N LEU A 48 -19.69 10.80 13.80
CA LEU A 48 -20.83 10.28 14.54
C LEU A 48 -20.34 9.56 15.81
N THR A 49 -21.01 9.79 16.95
CA THR A 49 -20.74 9.06 18.21
C THR A 49 -21.96 8.27 18.69
N LEU A 50 -21.74 7.17 19.40
CA LEU A 50 -22.80 6.28 19.90
C LEU A 50 -22.95 6.34 21.41
N SER A 51 -24.18 6.18 21.89
CA SER A 51 -24.50 6.24 23.32
C SER A 51 -23.77 5.16 24.11
N GLY A 52 -22.97 5.58 25.08
CA GLY A 52 -22.16 4.68 25.91
C GLY A 52 -20.82 4.26 25.30
N SER A 53 -20.43 4.83 24.15
CA SER A 53 -19.10 4.70 23.57
C SER A 53 -18.41 6.07 23.49
N THR A 54 -17.07 6.07 23.53
CA THR A 54 -16.23 7.25 23.27
C THR A 54 -15.64 7.23 21.85
N GLU A 55 -16.00 6.24 21.03
CA GLU A 55 -15.52 6.10 19.66
C GLU A 55 -16.20 7.11 18.72
N ILE A 56 -15.45 7.54 17.70
CA ILE A 56 -15.90 8.46 16.65
C ILE A 56 -15.89 7.72 15.32
N PHE A 57 -17.06 7.58 14.70
CA PHE A 57 -17.24 6.99 13.38
C PHE A 57 -17.23 8.10 12.34
N ARG A 58 -16.16 8.15 11.53
CA ARG A 58 -15.87 9.24 10.59
C ARG A 58 -16.03 8.81 9.14
N ALA A 59 -16.68 9.63 8.32
CA ALA A 59 -16.74 9.46 6.87
C ALA A 59 -16.60 10.81 6.15
N SER A 60 -15.77 10.83 5.11
CA SER A 60 -15.68 11.90 4.13
C SER A 60 -16.33 11.47 2.81
N VAL A 61 -16.73 12.45 2.00
CA VAL A 61 -17.41 12.22 0.71
C VAL A 61 -16.49 12.65 -0.44
N PRO A 62 -16.38 11.89 -1.55
CA PRO A 62 -15.68 12.35 -2.74
C PRO A 62 -16.45 13.49 -3.43
N SER A 63 -15.72 14.44 -4.03
CA SER A 63 -16.31 15.42 -4.94
C SER A 63 -16.59 14.77 -6.31
N GLY A 64 -17.78 14.97 -6.87
CA GLY A 64 -18.04 14.64 -8.28
C GLY A 64 -17.08 15.38 -9.23
N ALA A 65 -16.84 14.81 -10.41
CA ALA A 65 -16.05 15.41 -11.47
C ALA A 65 -16.91 15.60 -12.73
N SER A 66 -17.48 14.51 -13.23
CA SER A 66 -18.67 14.55 -14.08
C SER A 66 -19.90 14.97 -13.25
N THR A 67 -20.87 15.59 -13.93
CA THR A 67 -22.17 15.96 -13.34
C THR A 67 -23.27 15.56 -14.31
N GLY A 68 -23.51 14.25 -14.42
CA GLY A 68 -24.54 13.69 -15.27
C GLY A 68 -25.92 14.25 -14.95
N ILE A 69 -26.73 14.47 -15.99
CA ILE A 69 -28.07 15.10 -15.91
C ILE A 69 -29.08 14.33 -15.04
N HIS A 70 -28.77 13.11 -14.63
CA HIS A 70 -29.60 12.23 -13.80
C HIS A 70 -28.99 11.94 -12.41
N GLU A 71 -27.84 12.52 -12.09
CA GLU A 71 -27.13 12.24 -10.83
C GLU A 71 -27.77 12.92 -9.60
N ALA A 72 -27.38 12.44 -8.42
CA ALA A 72 -27.71 13.10 -7.17
C ALA A 72 -26.83 14.35 -7.00
N VAL A 73 -27.46 15.52 -6.81
CA VAL A 73 -26.80 16.81 -6.91
C VAL A 73 -25.98 17.13 -5.65
N GLU A 74 -24.68 17.37 -5.85
CA GLU A 74 -23.83 17.92 -4.82
C GLU A 74 -24.18 19.38 -4.51
N LEU A 75 -24.36 19.73 -3.23
CA LEU A 75 -24.59 21.12 -2.84
C LEU A 75 -23.26 21.86 -2.63
N ARG A 76 -23.02 22.88 -3.47
CA ARG A 76 -21.89 23.82 -3.40
C ARG A 76 -22.39 25.23 -3.03
N ASP A 77 -21.58 25.98 -2.30
CA ASP A 77 -21.92 27.33 -1.78
C ASP A 77 -22.02 28.41 -2.87
N GLY A 78 -21.31 28.23 -3.99
CA GLY A 78 -21.13 29.27 -5.01
C GLY A 78 -20.30 30.47 -4.50
N GLY A 79 -20.37 31.58 -5.24
CA GLY A 79 -19.66 32.82 -4.90
C GLY A 79 -18.13 32.72 -5.08
N LYS A 80 -17.39 33.55 -4.33
CA LYS A 80 -15.93 33.73 -4.52
C LYS A 80 -15.06 32.70 -3.78
N ARG A 81 -15.58 32.10 -2.71
CA ARG A 81 -14.80 31.22 -1.81
C ARG A 81 -14.52 29.89 -2.50
N TYR A 82 -13.26 29.43 -2.52
CA TYR A 82 -12.83 28.23 -3.25
C TYR A 82 -13.35 28.18 -4.70
N ALA A 83 -13.34 29.32 -5.42
CA ALA A 83 -13.87 29.45 -6.77
C ALA A 83 -15.33 28.94 -6.93
N GLY A 84 -16.15 29.10 -5.88
CA GLY A 84 -17.56 28.67 -5.84
C GLY A 84 -17.78 27.26 -5.28
N LYS A 85 -16.71 26.51 -5.00
CA LYS A 85 -16.76 25.10 -4.60
C LYS A 85 -16.83 24.86 -3.08
N GLY A 86 -17.09 25.89 -2.26
CA GLY A 86 -17.32 25.72 -0.82
C GLY A 86 -18.48 24.74 -0.53
N VAL A 87 -18.49 24.13 0.66
CA VAL A 87 -19.57 23.21 1.09
C VAL A 87 -20.12 23.57 2.49
N GLN A 88 -20.00 24.84 2.90
CA GLN A 88 -20.49 25.31 4.20
C GLN A 88 -22.00 25.12 4.37
N GLN A 89 -22.78 25.28 3.30
CA GLN A 89 -24.23 25.04 3.34
C GLN A 89 -24.54 23.56 3.55
N ALA A 90 -23.84 22.64 2.89
CA ALA A 90 -23.99 21.19 3.10
C ALA A 90 -23.60 20.80 4.54
N VAL A 91 -22.47 21.31 5.06
CA VAL A 91 -22.05 21.13 6.45
C VAL A 91 -23.10 21.67 7.45
N GLN A 92 -23.73 22.81 7.13
CA GLN A 92 -24.77 23.40 7.95
C GLN A 92 -26.08 22.59 7.91
N ASN A 93 -26.43 22.03 6.74
CA ASN A 93 -27.57 21.12 6.58
C ASN A 93 -27.41 19.86 7.45
N VAL A 94 -26.21 19.27 7.50
CA VAL A 94 -25.93 18.16 8.44
C VAL A 94 -26.16 18.60 9.88
N LYS A 95 -25.60 19.74 10.30
CA LYS A 95 -25.65 20.22 11.70
C LYS A 95 -27.05 20.61 12.18
N SER A 96 -27.80 21.34 11.37
CA SER A 96 -29.06 21.97 11.79
C SER A 96 -30.32 21.26 11.31
N VAL A 97 -30.22 20.37 10.31
CA VAL A 97 -31.38 19.65 9.75
C VAL A 97 -31.29 18.15 10.01
N LEU A 98 -30.19 17.49 9.62
CA LEU A 98 -30.06 16.03 9.74
C LEU A 98 -29.77 15.58 11.18
N ALA A 99 -28.73 16.13 11.83
CA ALA A 99 -28.30 15.70 13.15
C ALA A 99 -29.42 15.72 14.22
N PRO A 100 -30.25 16.78 14.34
CA PRO A 100 -31.34 16.81 15.33
C PRO A 100 -32.47 15.81 15.06
N LYS A 101 -32.53 15.21 13.86
CA LYS A 101 -33.54 14.22 13.46
C LYS A 101 -33.07 12.77 13.63
N LEU A 102 -31.75 12.55 13.66
CA LEU A 102 -31.15 11.21 13.69
C LEU A 102 -30.57 10.83 15.06
N ILE A 103 -30.38 11.79 15.97
CA ILE A 103 -30.02 11.49 17.38
C ILE A 103 -31.10 10.59 18.00
N GLY A 104 -30.67 9.50 18.63
CA GLY A 104 -31.53 8.47 19.20
C GLY A 104 -31.86 7.31 18.25
N ALA A 105 -31.53 7.39 16.97
CA ALA A 105 -31.73 6.27 16.04
C ALA A 105 -30.74 5.10 16.31
N ASP A 106 -31.15 3.89 15.96
CA ASP A 106 -30.32 2.68 15.98
C ASP A 106 -29.43 2.66 14.72
N PRO A 107 -28.09 2.76 14.83
CA PRO A 107 -27.18 2.83 13.68
C PRO A 107 -27.16 1.54 12.85
N THR A 108 -27.73 0.44 13.33
CA THR A 108 -27.86 -0.80 12.54
C THR A 108 -29.01 -0.74 11.53
N LYS A 109 -29.87 0.29 11.61
CA LYS A 109 -31.04 0.52 10.75
C LYS A 109 -30.72 1.43 9.56
N GLN A 110 -29.68 1.07 8.80
CA GLN A 110 -29.17 1.86 7.67
C GLN A 110 -30.28 2.34 6.72
N ARG A 111 -31.13 1.42 6.23
CA ARG A 111 -32.21 1.74 5.29
C ARG A 111 -33.21 2.75 5.87
N ASP A 112 -33.68 2.50 7.10
CA ASP A 112 -34.65 3.37 7.78
C ASP A 112 -34.08 4.79 8.00
N ILE A 113 -32.78 4.91 8.27
CA ILE A 113 -32.07 6.18 8.42
C ILE A 113 -31.89 6.89 7.06
N ASP A 114 -31.46 6.17 6.02
CA ASP A 114 -31.27 6.72 4.68
C ASP A 114 -32.60 7.19 4.06
N ASP A 115 -33.68 6.42 4.23
CA ASP A 115 -35.02 6.79 3.77
C ASP A 115 -35.58 7.99 4.54
N LEU A 116 -35.32 8.10 5.85
CA LEU A 116 -35.64 9.31 6.61
C LEU A 116 -34.86 10.54 6.11
N MET A 117 -33.58 10.40 5.76
CA MET A 117 -32.81 11.52 5.18
C MET A 117 -33.36 11.93 3.81
N ARG A 118 -33.77 10.95 2.98
CA ARG A 118 -34.45 11.20 1.70
C ARG A 118 -35.79 11.91 1.88
N GLU A 119 -36.58 11.56 2.91
CA GLU A 119 -37.85 12.23 3.22
C GLU A 119 -37.64 13.68 3.68
N ILE A 120 -36.64 13.94 4.53
CA ILE A 120 -36.33 15.29 5.04
C ILE A 120 -35.86 16.21 3.90
N ASP A 121 -35.11 15.68 2.94
CA ASP A 121 -34.78 16.37 1.71
C ASP A 121 -36.04 16.57 0.85
N GLY A 122 -36.69 15.50 0.43
CA GLY A 122 -37.94 15.54 -0.34
C GLY A 122 -37.77 15.88 -1.82
N THR A 123 -36.54 15.91 -2.34
CA THR A 123 -36.25 15.99 -3.79
C THR A 123 -35.70 14.67 -4.30
N GLU A 124 -35.99 14.33 -5.56
CA GLU A 124 -35.55 13.08 -6.20
C GLU A 124 -34.02 12.99 -6.29
N ASN A 125 -33.38 14.11 -6.64
CA ASN A 125 -31.94 14.23 -6.83
C ASN A 125 -31.16 14.67 -5.56
N LYS A 126 -31.79 14.76 -4.39
CA LYS A 126 -31.15 15.17 -3.11
C LYS A 126 -30.59 16.62 -3.11
N GLY A 127 -31.04 17.47 -4.03
CA GLY A 127 -30.46 18.80 -4.27
C GLY A 127 -30.77 19.86 -3.20
N LYS A 128 -31.69 19.61 -2.25
CA LYS A 128 -32.08 20.59 -1.22
C LYS A 128 -31.14 20.56 -0.01
N LEU A 129 -30.78 19.36 0.46
CA LEU A 129 -29.78 19.18 1.52
C LEU A 129 -28.37 19.01 0.96
N GLY A 130 -28.27 18.50 -0.27
CA GLY A 130 -27.03 18.11 -0.94
C GLY A 130 -26.76 16.62 -0.79
N ALA A 131 -26.49 15.94 -1.91
CA ALA A 131 -26.09 14.53 -1.92
C ALA A 131 -24.86 14.29 -1.02
N ASN A 132 -23.91 15.24 -0.99
CA ASN A 132 -22.74 15.24 -0.10
C ASN A 132 -23.08 15.30 1.39
N ALA A 133 -24.10 16.07 1.80
CA ALA A 133 -24.56 16.10 3.18
C ALA A 133 -25.19 14.75 3.60
N ILE A 134 -26.04 14.18 2.75
CA ILE A 134 -26.74 12.91 3.03
C ILE A 134 -25.76 11.73 3.04
N LEU A 135 -24.90 11.63 2.03
CA LEU A 135 -23.95 10.51 1.90
C LEU A 135 -22.91 10.51 3.02
N GLY A 136 -22.43 11.69 3.45
CA GLY A 136 -21.49 11.79 4.58
C GLY A 136 -22.08 11.23 5.88
N VAL A 137 -23.35 11.53 6.17
CA VAL A 137 -24.06 10.95 7.31
C VAL A 137 -24.30 9.45 7.11
N SER A 138 -24.77 9.04 5.93
CA SER A 138 -25.05 7.64 5.58
C SER A 138 -23.84 6.73 5.82
N LEU A 139 -22.65 7.14 5.35
CA LEU A 139 -21.40 6.38 5.52
C LEU A 139 -20.88 6.39 6.96
N ALA A 140 -21.10 7.47 7.73
CA ALA A 140 -20.77 7.51 9.15
C ALA A 140 -21.69 6.58 9.96
N VAL A 141 -22.98 6.50 9.60
CA VAL A 141 -23.95 5.56 10.17
C VAL A 141 -23.56 4.11 9.86
N ALA A 142 -23.18 3.78 8.61
CA ALA A 142 -22.75 2.42 8.25
C ALA A 142 -21.54 1.94 9.07
N LYS A 143 -20.56 2.83 9.30
CA LYS A 143 -19.39 2.54 10.15
C LYS A 143 -19.79 2.31 11.62
N ALA A 144 -20.69 3.13 12.14
CA ALA A 144 -21.23 2.98 13.49
C ALA A 144 -22.07 1.71 13.65
N GLY A 145 -22.87 1.36 12.64
CA GLY A 145 -23.68 0.15 12.59
C GLY A 145 -22.85 -1.13 12.48
N ALA A 146 -21.70 -1.08 11.80
CA ALA A 146 -20.73 -2.17 11.79
C ALA A 146 -20.13 -2.41 13.19
N ALA A 147 -19.68 -1.34 13.85
CA ALA A 147 -19.15 -1.40 15.21
C ALA A 147 -20.20 -1.85 16.24
N ALA A 148 -21.44 -1.38 16.14
CA ALA A 148 -22.54 -1.79 17.02
C ALA A 148 -22.91 -3.28 16.88
N LYS A 149 -22.73 -3.88 15.70
CA LYS A 149 -22.85 -5.33 15.46
C LYS A 149 -21.58 -6.11 15.84
N GLY A 150 -20.44 -5.44 16.09
CA GLY A 150 -19.15 -6.08 16.32
C GLY A 150 -18.55 -6.75 15.07
N VAL A 151 -18.86 -6.26 13.87
CA VAL A 151 -18.40 -6.84 12.59
C VAL A 151 -17.58 -5.83 11.76
N PRO A 152 -16.69 -6.29 10.87
CA PRO A 152 -16.03 -5.43 9.90
C PRO A 152 -17.02 -4.72 8.96
N LEU A 153 -16.66 -3.54 8.46
CA LEU A 153 -17.54 -2.73 7.60
C LEU A 153 -18.00 -3.47 6.33
N TYR A 154 -17.12 -4.24 5.68
CA TYR A 154 -17.48 -5.03 4.50
C TYR A 154 -18.54 -6.09 4.83
N GLN A 155 -18.47 -6.71 6.01
CA GLN A 155 -19.46 -7.69 6.46
C GLN A 155 -20.78 -7.00 6.79
N HIS A 156 -20.74 -5.81 7.40
CA HIS A 156 -21.95 -5.02 7.64
C HIS A 156 -22.69 -4.68 6.33
N PHE A 157 -21.97 -4.28 5.27
CA PHE A 157 -22.58 -4.06 3.96
C PHE A 157 -23.12 -5.35 3.33
N ALA A 158 -22.38 -6.46 3.43
CA ALA A 158 -22.85 -7.77 2.95
C ALA A 158 -24.14 -8.20 3.66
N ASP A 159 -24.22 -8.06 4.99
CA ASP A 159 -25.43 -8.32 5.77
C ASP A 159 -26.60 -7.42 5.33
N LEU A 160 -26.35 -6.14 5.04
CA LEU A 160 -27.37 -5.17 4.61
C LEU A 160 -28.00 -5.51 3.26
N ILE A 161 -27.27 -6.19 2.36
CA ILE A 161 -27.77 -6.63 1.05
C ILE A 161 -28.09 -8.14 1.01
N GLY A 162 -27.85 -8.87 2.11
CA GLY A 162 -28.05 -10.32 2.19
C GLY A 162 -27.00 -11.15 1.45
N ASN A 163 -25.87 -10.57 1.05
CA ASN A 163 -24.79 -11.30 0.41
C ASN A 163 -24.04 -12.17 1.44
N LYS A 164 -23.90 -13.46 1.13
CA LYS A 164 -23.18 -14.45 1.95
C LYS A 164 -21.79 -14.78 1.41
N ASN A 165 -21.53 -14.45 0.15
CA ASN A 165 -20.31 -14.79 -0.56
C ASN A 165 -19.52 -13.50 -0.80
N LEU A 166 -18.58 -13.22 0.10
CA LEU A 166 -17.63 -12.13 -0.07
C LEU A 166 -16.63 -12.49 -1.17
N VAL A 167 -16.34 -11.53 -2.03
CA VAL A 167 -15.39 -11.65 -3.15
C VAL A 167 -14.46 -10.44 -3.10
N LEU A 168 -13.17 -10.64 -3.39
CA LEU A 168 -12.23 -9.54 -3.61
C LEU A 168 -12.30 -9.12 -5.09
N PRO A 169 -12.40 -7.83 -5.41
CA PRO A 169 -12.53 -7.37 -6.80
C PRO A 169 -11.21 -7.53 -7.58
N VAL A 170 -11.29 -7.61 -8.90
CA VAL A 170 -10.12 -7.28 -9.74
C VAL A 170 -9.97 -5.75 -9.72
N PRO A 171 -8.80 -5.20 -9.37
CA PRO A 171 -8.58 -3.76 -9.43
C PRO A 171 -8.38 -3.30 -10.88
N SER A 172 -9.15 -2.30 -11.30
CA SER A 172 -8.90 -1.51 -12.51
C SER A 172 -8.01 -0.32 -12.17
N PHE A 173 -6.77 -0.29 -12.64
CA PHE A 173 -5.84 0.81 -12.39
C PHE A 173 -5.85 1.79 -13.56
N ASN A 174 -6.43 2.99 -13.40
CA ASN A 174 -6.24 4.08 -14.35
C ASN A 174 -4.74 4.48 -14.41
N VAL A 175 -4.11 4.34 -15.57
CA VAL A 175 -2.66 4.55 -15.74
C VAL A 175 -2.25 5.48 -16.89
N ILE A 176 -3.15 5.73 -17.85
CA ILE A 176 -2.99 6.79 -18.86
C ILE A 176 -4.31 7.57 -18.94
N ASN A 177 -4.21 8.89 -18.79
CA ASN A 177 -5.32 9.82 -18.80
C ASN A 177 -5.40 10.54 -20.16
N GLY A 178 -6.62 10.69 -20.65
CA GLY A 178 -7.01 11.50 -21.80
C GLY A 178 -8.27 12.32 -21.49
N GLY A 179 -9.13 12.51 -22.49
CA GLY A 179 -10.41 13.20 -22.36
C GLY A 179 -10.32 14.55 -21.62
N SER A 180 -11.34 14.87 -20.85
CA SER A 180 -11.35 16.08 -20.00
C SER A 180 -10.38 16.00 -18.81
N HIS A 181 -9.80 14.83 -18.53
CA HIS A 181 -8.82 14.59 -17.46
C HIS A 181 -7.36 14.89 -17.85
N ALA A 182 -7.04 15.19 -19.12
CA ALA A 182 -5.69 15.50 -19.57
C ALA A 182 -5.61 16.49 -20.74
N GLY A 183 -4.61 17.39 -20.69
CA GLY A 183 -4.30 18.36 -21.76
C GLY A 183 -3.53 17.79 -22.96
N ASN A 184 -3.55 16.47 -23.17
CA ASN A 184 -3.05 15.82 -24.39
C ASN A 184 -4.17 15.71 -25.44
N LYS A 185 -3.85 15.27 -26.66
CA LYS A 185 -4.82 15.08 -27.75
C LYS A 185 -5.73 13.84 -27.60
N LEU A 186 -5.53 13.02 -26.58
CA LEU A 186 -6.24 11.75 -26.42
C LEU A 186 -7.73 11.98 -26.14
N ALA A 187 -8.61 11.43 -26.97
CA ALA A 187 -10.05 11.59 -26.80
C ALA A 187 -10.61 10.75 -25.64
N PHE A 188 -10.29 9.46 -25.59
CA PHE A 188 -10.76 8.55 -24.53
C PHE A 188 -10.19 8.99 -23.18
N GLN A 189 -10.99 8.90 -22.13
CA GLN A 189 -10.68 9.51 -20.84
C GLN A 189 -9.66 8.70 -20.03
N GLU A 190 -9.76 7.38 -20.01
CA GLU A 190 -8.92 6.52 -19.17
C GLU A 190 -8.52 5.23 -19.89
N PHE A 191 -7.27 4.81 -19.67
CA PHE A 191 -6.79 3.49 -20.07
C PHE A 191 -6.28 2.76 -18.83
N MET A 192 -6.90 1.62 -18.56
CA MET A 192 -6.79 0.90 -17.31
C MET A 192 -6.09 -0.44 -17.44
N LEU A 193 -5.38 -0.86 -16.40
CA LEU A 193 -4.85 -2.23 -16.25
C LEU A 193 -5.75 -3.05 -15.34
N LEU A 194 -6.16 -4.24 -15.78
CA LEU A 194 -6.99 -5.18 -15.01
C LEU A 194 -6.24 -6.51 -14.86
N PRO A 195 -5.54 -6.77 -13.74
CA PRO A 195 -4.79 -8.00 -13.51
C PRO A 195 -5.68 -9.22 -13.19
N THR A 196 -6.43 -9.68 -14.20
CA THR A 196 -7.35 -10.83 -14.11
C THR A 196 -6.64 -12.17 -13.93
N GLY A 197 -5.36 -12.28 -14.31
CA GLY A 197 -4.53 -13.48 -14.16
C GLY A 197 -3.79 -13.59 -12.81
N ALA A 198 -4.17 -12.79 -11.81
CA ALA A 198 -3.62 -12.85 -10.45
C ALA A 198 -4.41 -13.83 -9.58
N GLU A 199 -3.72 -14.61 -8.74
CA GLU A 199 -4.31 -15.56 -7.80
C GLU A 199 -4.87 -14.88 -6.53
N SER A 200 -4.54 -13.61 -6.31
CA SER A 200 -5.04 -12.83 -5.17
C SER A 200 -5.06 -11.32 -5.45
N PHE A 201 -5.89 -10.58 -4.69
CA PHE A 201 -5.88 -9.10 -4.72
C PHE A 201 -4.50 -8.52 -4.42
N SER A 202 -3.74 -9.12 -3.50
CA SER A 202 -2.38 -8.68 -3.17
C SER A 202 -1.41 -8.83 -4.35
N GLU A 203 -1.52 -9.92 -5.11
CA GLU A 203 -0.74 -10.11 -6.35
C GLU A 203 -1.20 -9.15 -7.45
N ALA A 204 -2.51 -8.95 -7.62
CA ALA A 204 -3.05 -7.97 -8.57
C ALA A 204 -2.53 -6.54 -8.29
N MET A 205 -2.41 -6.16 -7.02
CA MET A 205 -1.76 -4.91 -6.60
C MET A 205 -0.27 -4.85 -6.97
N VAL A 206 0.48 -5.95 -6.85
CA VAL A 206 1.89 -6.01 -7.28
C VAL A 206 2.00 -5.86 -8.79
N MET A 207 1.23 -6.64 -9.56
CA MET A 207 1.18 -6.59 -11.02
C MET A 207 0.89 -5.17 -11.52
N GLY A 208 -0.18 -4.53 -11.04
CA GLY A 208 -0.54 -3.16 -11.42
C GLY A 208 0.54 -2.14 -11.06
N CYS A 209 1.13 -2.22 -9.86
CA CYS A 209 2.20 -1.31 -9.43
C CYS A 209 3.48 -1.45 -10.26
N GLU A 210 3.86 -2.68 -10.62
CA GLU A 210 5.07 -2.92 -11.42
C GLU A 210 4.91 -2.47 -12.87
N VAL A 211 3.76 -2.78 -13.50
CA VAL A 211 3.45 -2.27 -14.84
C VAL A 211 3.37 -0.74 -14.84
N TYR A 212 2.77 -0.10 -13.84
CA TYR A 212 2.75 1.36 -13.71
C TYR A 212 4.19 1.96 -13.66
N HIS A 213 5.12 1.34 -12.94
CA HIS A 213 6.52 1.78 -12.91
C HIS A 213 7.28 1.51 -14.23
N GLN A 214 6.97 0.42 -14.94
CA GLN A 214 7.51 0.17 -16.28
C GLN A 214 6.95 1.19 -17.28
N LEU A 215 5.64 1.45 -17.26
CA LEU A 215 4.96 2.44 -18.08
C LEU A 215 5.57 3.84 -17.88
N LYS A 216 5.82 4.24 -16.63
CA LYS A 216 6.54 5.49 -16.31
C LYS A 216 7.90 5.56 -17.01
N SER A 217 8.62 4.44 -17.05
CA SER A 217 9.95 4.35 -17.67
C SER A 217 9.88 4.37 -19.20
N VAL A 218 8.87 3.72 -19.79
CA VAL A 218 8.57 3.76 -21.24
C VAL A 218 8.19 5.17 -21.66
N ILE A 219 7.23 5.80 -20.97
CA ILE A 219 6.78 7.18 -21.21
C ILE A 219 7.96 8.15 -21.10
N LYS A 220 8.76 8.05 -20.02
CA LYS A 220 9.95 8.91 -19.85
C LYS A 220 10.94 8.80 -21.02
N LYS A 221 11.13 7.59 -21.55
CA LYS A 221 12.06 7.33 -22.65
C LYS A 221 11.53 7.86 -23.99
N LYS A 222 10.22 7.79 -24.23
CA LYS A 222 9.59 8.19 -25.51
C LYS A 222 9.21 9.67 -25.57
N TYR A 223 8.64 10.23 -24.50
CA TYR A 223 8.08 11.60 -24.46
C TYR A 223 8.82 12.54 -23.50
N GLY A 224 9.85 12.07 -22.81
CA GLY A 224 10.65 12.88 -21.88
C GLY A 224 10.15 12.88 -20.43
N GLN A 225 10.89 13.57 -19.56
CA GLN A 225 10.64 13.56 -18.10
C GLN A 225 9.27 14.14 -17.72
N ASP A 226 8.85 15.22 -18.37
CA ASP A 226 7.67 15.99 -17.96
C ASP A 226 6.35 15.24 -18.28
N ALA A 227 6.37 14.36 -19.27
CA ALA A 227 5.28 13.43 -19.58
C ALA A 227 5.02 12.37 -18.48
N THR A 228 5.88 12.28 -17.45
CA THR A 228 5.68 11.40 -16.28
C THR A 228 5.10 12.10 -15.05
N ASN A 229 4.62 13.35 -15.23
CA ASN A 229 3.66 13.94 -14.32
C ASN A 229 2.34 13.16 -14.37
N VAL A 230 1.57 13.26 -13.29
CA VAL A 230 0.32 12.50 -13.10
C VAL A 230 -0.88 13.43 -13.10
N GLY A 231 -2.01 12.94 -13.61
CA GLY A 231 -3.32 13.61 -13.51
C GLY A 231 -3.97 13.42 -12.14
N ASP A 232 -5.23 13.86 -12.02
CA ASP A 232 -6.01 13.85 -10.77
C ASP A 232 -6.10 12.47 -10.10
N GLU A 233 -6.04 11.40 -10.90
CA GLU A 233 -6.18 10.00 -10.45
C GLU A 233 -4.84 9.24 -10.33
N GLY A 234 -3.71 9.88 -10.63
CA GLY A 234 -2.39 9.25 -10.54
C GLY A 234 -1.88 8.59 -11.83
N GLY A 235 -2.73 8.39 -12.85
CA GLY A 235 -2.30 7.99 -14.19
C GLY A 235 -1.51 9.09 -14.92
N PHE A 236 -0.75 8.70 -15.95
CA PHE A 236 0.13 9.62 -16.70
C PHE A 236 -0.63 10.35 -17.81
N ALA A 237 -0.19 11.56 -18.14
CA ALA A 237 -0.72 12.35 -19.27
C ALA A 237 0.34 12.55 -20.38
N PRO A 238 0.83 11.50 -21.06
CA PRO A 238 1.73 11.64 -22.20
C PRO A 238 1.03 12.33 -23.38
N ASN A 239 1.79 13.05 -24.21
CA ASN A 239 1.28 13.65 -25.44
C ASN A 239 1.16 12.62 -26.58
N ILE A 240 0.29 11.62 -26.38
CA ILE A 240 -0.04 10.61 -27.38
C ILE A 240 -1.00 11.18 -28.43
N GLN A 241 -0.87 10.68 -29.66
CA GLN A 241 -1.55 11.20 -30.85
C GLN A 241 -2.74 10.31 -31.28
N SER A 242 -2.94 9.14 -30.67
CA SER A 242 -4.09 8.26 -30.95
C SER A 242 -4.43 7.35 -29.76
N ASN A 243 -5.67 6.85 -29.73
CA ASN A 243 -6.11 5.87 -28.72
C ASN A 243 -5.31 4.56 -28.81
N ARG A 244 -5.02 4.08 -30.04
CA ARG A 244 -4.14 2.93 -30.30
C ARG A 244 -2.76 3.09 -29.65
N GLU A 245 -2.12 4.26 -29.78
CA GLU A 245 -0.82 4.51 -29.18
C GLU A 245 -0.86 4.41 -27.64
N GLY A 246 -1.99 4.75 -27.01
CA GLY A 246 -2.24 4.52 -25.58
C GLY A 246 -2.19 3.03 -25.22
N VAL A 247 -2.94 2.21 -25.95
CA VAL A 247 -2.99 0.74 -25.75
C VAL A 247 -1.63 0.09 -26.02
N GLU A 248 -0.91 0.51 -27.06
CA GLU A 248 0.43 0.02 -27.41
C GLU A 248 1.47 0.34 -26.32
N LEU A 249 1.36 1.49 -25.65
CA LEU A 249 2.19 1.81 -24.49
C LEU A 249 1.90 0.88 -23.31
N LEU A 250 0.63 0.54 -23.06
CA LEU A 250 0.26 -0.41 -22.00
C LEU A 250 0.84 -1.79 -22.29
N MET A 251 0.64 -2.32 -23.51
CA MET A 251 1.22 -3.61 -23.90
C MET A 251 2.74 -3.62 -23.78
N THR A 252 3.43 -2.54 -24.18
CA THR A 252 4.87 -2.40 -23.99
C THR A 252 5.27 -2.47 -22.51
N ALA A 253 4.49 -1.85 -21.61
CA ALA A 253 4.74 -1.86 -20.18
C ALA A 253 4.44 -3.21 -19.52
N ILE A 254 3.33 -3.87 -19.90
CA ILE A 254 2.94 -5.23 -19.46
C ILE A 254 4.04 -6.24 -19.85
N ASN A 255 4.51 -6.18 -21.10
CA ASN A 255 5.57 -7.04 -21.61
C ASN A 255 6.91 -6.80 -20.90
N HIS A 256 7.28 -5.54 -20.62
CA HIS A 256 8.48 -5.22 -19.84
C HIS A 256 8.40 -5.63 -18.36
N ALA A 257 7.19 -5.76 -17.80
CA ALA A 257 6.98 -6.27 -16.45
C ALA A 257 6.93 -7.80 -16.37
N GLY A 258 6.74 -8.49 -17.51
CA GLY A 258 6.64 -9.96 -17.56
C GLY A 258 5.24 -10.50 -17.28
N TYR A 259 4.19 -9.69 -17.44
CA TYR A 259 2.79 -10.05 -17.14
C TYR A 259 1.92 -10.21 -18.41
N ASP A 260 2.53 -10.54 -19.55
CA ASP A 260 1.80 -10.87 -20.77
C ASP A 260 0.79 -12.01 -20.54
N GLY A 261 -0.40 -11.88 -21.13
CA GLY A 261 -1.54 -12.79 -20.89
C GLY A 261 -2.14 -12.80 -19.48
N LYS A 262 -1.58 -12.06 -18.50
CA LYS A 262 -2.11 -11.98 -17.11
C LYS A 262 -2.85 -10.68 -16.79
N ILE A 263 -2.74 -9.67 -17.64
CA ILE A 263 -3.34 -8.34 -17.44
C ILE A 263 -4.15 -7.98 -18.69
N GLY A 264 -5.47 -7.83 -18.51
CA GLY A 264 -6.34 -7.24 -19.51
C GLY A 264 -6.31 -5.71 -19.44
N ILE A 265 -6.87 -5.07 -20.46
CA ILE A 265 -7.00 -3.62 -20.58
C ILE A 265 -8.47 -3.23 -20.44
N GLY A 266 -8.71 -2.18 -19.68
CA GLY A 266 -10.00 -1.49 -19.63
C GLY A 266 -9.87 -0.10 -20.25
N MET A 267 -10.96 0.46 -20.74
CA MET A 267 -11.00 1.87 -21.15
C MET A 267 -12.25 2.53 -20.59
N ASP A 268 -12.14 3.74 -20.04
CA ASP A 268 -13.27 4.67 -19.98
C ASP A 268 -13.14 5.61 -21.18
N VAL A 269 -14.15 5.59 -22.03
CA VAL A 269 -14.20 6.42 -23.22
C VAL A 269 -14.77 7.80 -22.90
N ALA A 270 -15.72 7.91 -21.96
CA ALA A 270 -16.51 9.11 -21.68
C ALA A 270 -17.05 9.78 -22.96
N SER A 271 -17.64 9.00 -23.88
CA SER A 271 -17.97 9.46 -25.25
C SER A 271 -18.87 10.70 -25.31
N SER A 272 -19.66 10.96 -24.26
CA SER A 272 -20.47 12.17 -24.10
C SER A 272 -19.65 13.47 -24.14
N GLU A 273 -18.39 13.45 -23.71
CA GLU A 273 -17.51 14.63 -23.67
C GLU A 273 -17.10 15.11 -25.07
N PHE A 274 -17.11 14.21 -26.07
CA PHE A 274 -16.77 14.49 -27.46
C PHE A 274 -17.91 14.20 -28.45
N LEU A 275 -19.13 14.05 -27.94
CA LEU A 275 -20.36 14.00 -28.73
C LEU A 275 -20.70 15.40 -29.26
N THR A 276 -20.61 15.57 -30.57
CA THR A 276 -21.05 16.78 -31.27
C THR A 276 -22.58 16.91 -31.23
N LYS A 277 -23.07 18.15 -31.35
CA LYS A 277 -24.51 18.47 -31.37
C LYS A 277 -25.28 17.78 -32.52
N ASP A 278 -24.57 17.38 -33.56
CA ASP A 278 -25.12 16.72 -34.75
C ASP A 278 -25.15 15.18 -34.63
N GLY A 279 -24.84 14.63 -33.44
CA GLY A 279 -24.90 13.19 -33.16
C GLY A 279 -23.68 12.39 -33.66
N LYS A 280 -22.55 13.06 -33.90
CA LYS A 280 -21.27 12.46 -34.30
C LYS A 280 -20.20 12.63 -33.23
N TYR A 281 -19.11 11.88 -33.30
CA TYR A 281 -18.02 11.87 -32.32
C TYR A 281 -16.75 12.49 -32.90
N ASP A 282 -16.13 13.39 -32.14
CA ASP A 282 -14.90 14.08 -32.54
C ASP A 282 -13.68 13.56 -31.74
N LEU A 283 -12.88 12.69 -32.32
CA LEU A 283 -11.71 12.13 -31.64
C LEU A 283 -10.50 13.09 -31.57
N ASP A 284 -10.62 14.32 -32.09
CA ASP A 284 -9.64 15.41 -31.88
C ASP A 284 -10.34 16.70 -31.38
N PHE A 285 -11.43 16.57 -30.60
CA PHE A 285 -12.28 17.67 -30.10
C PHE A 285 -11.54 18.78 -29.34
N LYS A 286 -10.31 18.50 -28.89
CA LYS A 286 -9.42 19.46 -28.21
C LYS A 286 -8.61 20.33 -29.18
N THR A 287 -8.70 20.06 -30.47
CA THR A 287 -8.05 20.81 -31.56
C THR A 287 -9.06 21.69 -32.26
N GLU A 288 -8.78 22.99 -32.35
CA GLU A 288 -9.64 23.93 -33.06
C GLU A 288 -9.77 23.56 -34.55
N GLY A 289 -11.01 23.38 -35.01
CA GLY A 289 -11.29 23.07 -36.41
C GLY A 289 -11.11 21.61 -36.81
N SER A 290 -11.22 20.67 -35.87
CA SER A 290 -11.37 19.24 -36.18
C SER A 290 -12.51 19.02 -37.20
N THR A 291 -12.31 18.07 -38.11
CA THR A 291 -13.26 17.73 -39.19
C THR A 291 -13.48 16.22 -39.37
N ASP A 292 -12.64 15.39 -38.76
CA ASP A 292 -12.73 13.92 -38.82
C ASP A 292 -13.72 13.42 -37.76
N LEU A 293 -15.01 13.51 -38.11
CA LEU A 293 -16.13 13.12 -37.25
C LEU A 293 -16.62 11.70 -37.56
N LEU A 294 -16.66 10.84 -36.56
CA LEU A 294 -17.18 9.46 -36.66
C LEU A 294 -18.69 9.42 -36.37
N THR A 295 -19.40 8.53 -37.04
CA THR A 295 -20.71 8.04 -36.61
C THR A 295 -20.57 7.05 -35.43
N GLY A 296 -21.67 6.75 -34.74
CA GLY A 296 -21.68 5.70 -33.72
C GLY A 296 -21.24 4.35 -34.27
N GLU A 297 -21.65 3.97 -35.48
CA GLU A 297 -21.24 2.72 -36.14
C GLU A 297 -19.72 2.67 -36.39
N GLU A 298 -19.12 3.76 -36.85
CA GLU A 298 -17.67 3.85 -37.10
C GLU A 298 -16.85 3.84 -35.79
N LEU A 299 -17.34 4.53 -34.74
CA LEU A 299 -16.75 4.49 -33.40
C LEU A 299 -16.86 3.08 -32.79
N GLY A 300 -17.99 2.41 -33.00
CA GLY A 300 -18.21 1.01 -32.66
C GLY A 300 -17.25 0.05 -33.34
N GLN A 301 -16.95 0.28 -34.62
CA GLN A 301 -15.98 -0.50 -35.36
C GLN A 301 -14.55 -0.27 -34.84
N LEU A 302 -14.19 0.97 -34.48
CA LEU A 302 -12.91 1.28 -33.84
C LEU A 302 -12.72 0.49 -32.52
N TYR A 303 -13.75 0.38 -31.68
CA TYR A 303 -13.67 -0.45 -30.47
C TYR A 303 -13.43 -1.94 -30.79
N LYS A 304 -14.14 -2.47 -31.79
CA LYS A 304 -14.02 -3.88 -32.23
C LYS A 304 -12.62 -4.17 -32.80
N ASP A 305 -12.07 -3.26 -33.58
CA ASP A 305 -10.73 -3.40 -34.14
C ASP A 305 -9.65 -3.35 -33.05
N LEU A 306 -9.78 -2.44 -32.07
CA LEU A 306 -8.89 -2.39 -30.91
C LEU A 306 -8.99 -3.68 -30.05
N ALA A 307 -10.19 -4.16 -29.76
CA ALA A 307 -10.39 -5.37 -28.94
C ALA A 307 -9.99 -6.67 -29.66
N LYS A 308 -9.88 -6.65 -30.99
CA LYS A 308 -9.36 -7.77 -31.79
C LYS A 308 -7.83 -7.86 -31.76
N GLU A 309 -7.15 -6.73 -31.58
CA GLU A 309 -5.67 -6.65 -31.62
C GLU A 309 -5.02 -6.55 -30.23
N PHE A 310 -5.78 -6.17 -29.21
CA PHE A 310 -5.31 -5.96 -27.84
C PHE A 310 -6.26 -6.64 -26.84
N PRO A 311 -5.79 -7.04 -25.64
CA PRO A 311 -6.59 -7.74 -24.64
C PRO A 311 -7.55 -6.80 -23.89
N ILE A 312 -8.41 -6.08 -24.62
CA ILE A 312 -9.42 -5.18 -24.06
C ILE A 312 -10.60 -6.03 -23.58
N ILE A 313 -10.85 -5.98 -22.27
CA ILE A 313 -11.88 -6.81 -21.60
C ILE A 313 -13.03 -6.00 -21.00
N SER A 314 -12.93 -4.67 -21.00
CA SER A 314 -13.93 -3.73 -20.48
C SER A 314 -13.86 -2.40 -21.24
N ILE A 315 -15.02 -1.83 -21.60
CA ILE A 315 -15.16 -0.49 -22.17
C ILE A 315 -16.33 0.21 -21.48
N GLU A 316 -16.06 1.34 -20.83
CA GLU A 316 -17.00 2.20 -20.11
C GLU A 316 -17.29 3.47 -20.92
N ASP A 317 -18.53 3.96 -20.82
CA ASP A 317 -19.13 5.04 -21.63
C ASP A 317 -18.84 5.07 -23.16
N PRO A 318 -18.96 3.94 -23.89
CA PRO A 318 -18.81 3.90 -25.35
C PRO A 318 -19.97 4.49 -26.19
N GLU A 319 -21.11 4.80 -25.56
CA GLU A 319 -22.45 5.12 -26.13
C GLU A 319 -23.23 3.94 -26.73
N SER A 320 -24.49 3.79 -26.31
CA SER A 320 -25.38 2.66 -26.58
C SER A 320 -25.56 2.25 -28.06
N SER A 321 -25.65 3.20 -28.99
CA SER A 321 -25.88 2.95 -30.41
C SER A 321 -24.64 2.46 -31.15
N ALA A 322 -23.44 2.74 -30.64
CA ALA A 322 -22.18 2.33 -31.24
C ALA A 322 -21.91 0.81 -31.15
N ILE A 323 -22.52 0.11 -30.20
CA ILE A 323 -21.95 -1.14 -29.68
C ILE A 323 -22.68 -2.39 -30.20
N GLY A 324 -24.01 -2.31 -30.31
CA GLY A 324 -24.90 -3.46 -30.58
C GLY A 324 -24.81 -4.56 -29.50
N ASP A 325 -25.31 -5.76 -29.80
CA ASP A 325 -25.35 -6.90 -28.85
C ASP A 325 -23.95 -7.46 -28.46
N THR A 326 -22.85 -6.83 -28.88
CA THR A 326 -21.48 -7.37 -28.76
C THR A 326 -20.78 -6.96 -27.45
N PHE A 327 -21.15 -5.83 -26.85
CA PHE A 327 -20.70 -5.43 -25.52
C PHE A 327 -21.91 -4.87 -24.75
N VAL A 328 -21.94 -5.06 -23.45
CA VAL A 328 -23.03 -4.58 -22.58
C VAL A 328 -22.75 -3.15 -22.14
N ASP A 329 -23.75 -2.27 -22.25
CA ASP A 329 -23.66 -0.88 -21.80
C ASP A 329 -23.61 -0.79 -20.25
N THR A 330 -22.47 -0.32 -19.74
CA THR A 330 -22.15 -0.17 -18.31
C THR A 330 -22.89 0.98 -17.63
N ASN A 331 -23.68 1.79 -18.35
CA ASN A 331 -24.56 2.79 -17.74
C ASN A 331 -25.76 2.19 -17.00
N THR A 332 -26.04 0.90 -17.22
CA THR A 332 -26.88 0.12 -16.32
C THR A 332 -26.04 -0.47 -15.19
N SER A 333 -26.62 -0.66 -14.00
CA SER A 333 -25.88 -1.02 -12.77
C SER A 333 -25.41 -2.49 -12.72
N GLU A 334 -24.81 -2.97 -13.81
CA GLU A 334 -24.44 -4.35 -14.09
C GLU A 334 -23.00 -4.37 -14.66
N PHE A 335 -22.09 -5.10 -14.02
CA PHE A 335 -20.71 -5.27 -14.51
C PHE A 335 -20.65 -6.36 -15.59
N PRO A 336 -20.16 -6.05 -16.82
CA PRO A 336 -19.89 -7.07 -17.83
C PRO A 336 -18.41 -7.42 -17.89
N ILE A 337 -18.14 -8.72 -17.95
CA ILE A 337 -16.88 -9.27 -18.46
C ILE A 337 -17.13 -9.63 -19.92
N LEU A 338 -16.25 -9.22 -20.84
CA LEU A 338 -16.30 -9.72 -22.22
C LEU A 338 -16.03 -11.22 -22.23
N GLY A 339 -17.01 -12.00 -22.68
CA GLY A 339 -16.86 -13.43 -22.90
C GLY A 339 -16.05 -13.70 -24.16
N ASP A 340 -14.88 -14.32 -23.99
CA ASP A 340 -14.19 -14.98 -25.11
C ASP A 340 -15.02 -16.19 -25.59
N ASN A 341 -14.71 -16.68 -26.79
CA ASN A 341 -15.52 -17.41 -27.78
C ASN A 341 -16.27 -18.71 -27.38
N GLU A 342 -16.56 -19.01 -26.11
CA GLU A 342 -17.43 -20.12 -25.70
C GLU A 342 -18.65 -19.68 -24.87
N SER A 343 -19.75 -19.42 -25.60
CA SER A 343 -21.14 -19.24 -25.12
C SER A 343 -21.47 -17.95 -24.36
N PRO A 344 -22.59 -17.27 -24.68
CA PRO A 344 -23.04 -16.13 -23.90
C PRO A 344 -23.50 -16.58 -22.51
N VAL A 345 -23.01 -15.91 -21.46
CA VAL A 345 -23.51 -16.10 -20.10
C VAL A 345 -24.91 -15.49 -20.00
N THR A 346 -25.94 -16.32 -20.18
CA THR A 346 -27.34 -15.94 -20.00
C THR A 346 -27.61 -15.54 -18.54
N SER A 347 -28.53 -14.60 -18.34
CA SER A 347 -28.88 -13.95 -17.06
C SER A 347 -29.38 -14.86 -15.92
N ASP A 348 -29.53 -16.17 -16.15
CA ASP A 348 -30.06 -17.13 -15.17
C ASP A 348 -28.99 -17.69 -14.18
N GLY A 349 -27.74 -17.23 -14.26
CA GLY A 349 -26.62 -17.77 -13.46
C GLY A 349 -26.32 -17.11 -12.12
N HIS A 350 -26.71 -15.85 -11.88
CA HIS A 350 -26.18 -15.07 -10.74
C HIS A 350 -27.20 -14.84 -9.60
N PRO A 351 -26.88 -15.19 -8.34
CA PRO A 351 -27.84 -15.16 -7.23
C PRO A 351 -28.29 -13.76 -6.75
N SER A 352 -27.80 -12.67 -7.38
CA SER A 352 -28.31 -11.30 -7.16
C SER A 352 -29.45 -10.89 -8.11
N MET A 353 -29.69 -11.62 -9.20
CA MET A 353 -30.68 -11.25 -10.23
C MET A 353 -32.11 -11.66 -9.86
N ARG A 354 -32.62 -11.15 -8.73
CA ARG A 354 -34.05 -11.14 -8.42
C ARG A 354 -34.48 -9.82 -7.77
N ASN A 355 -34.69 -8.79 -8.60
CA ASN A 355 -35.54 -7.67 -8.24
C ASN A 355 -36.79 -7.65 -9.14
N SER A 356 -37.95 -7.67 -8.50
CA SER A 356 -39.25 -7.62 -9.14
C SER A 356 -39.59 -6.21 -9.61
N HIS A 357 -39.77 -6.01 -10.91
CA HIS A 357 -40.42 -4.80 -11.44
C HIS A 357 -41.91 -4.75 -11.06
N HIS A 358 -42.21 -4.31 -9.84
CA HIS A 358 -43.56 -3.87 -9.50
C HIS A 358 -43.80 -2.46 -10.01
N ARG A 359 -44.44 -2.34 -11.18
CA ARG A 359 -45.16 -1.13 -11.57
C ARG A 359 -46.14 -0.76 -10.46
N PHE A 360 -45.95 0.39 -9.81
CA PHE A 360 -46.94 0.93 -8.89
C PHE A 360 -47.91 1.86 -9.63
N SER A 361 -49.20 1.57 -9.48
CA SER A 361 -50.30 2.48 -9.81
C SER A 361 -50.63 3.32 -8.56
N PRO A 362 -50.99 4.61 -8.69
CA PRO A 362 -51.14 5.49 -7.53
C PRO A 362 -52.53 5.38 -6.89
N ASN A 363 -52.59 5.21 -5.55
CA ASN A 363 -53.67 5.77 -4.72
C ASN A 363 -53.48 5.54 -3.19
N GLY A 364 -53.78 6.57 -2.39
CA GLY A 364 -53.97 6.49 -0.93
C GLY A 364 -52.68 6.42 -0.10
N GLY A 365 -52.42 7.24 0.94
CA GLY A 365 -53.25 8.28 1.55
C GLY A 365 -53.65 7.95 2.99
N SER A 366 -52.76 8.17 3.97
CA SER A 366 -53.14 8.38 5.38
C SER A 366 -52.06 9.04 6.23
N LYS A 367 -52.46 10.10 6.94
CA LYS A 367 -51.64 10.81 7.93
C LYS A 367 -51.69 10.09 9.28
N ARG A 368 -50.57 10.01 10.00
CA ARG A 368 -50.60 9.99 11.48
C ARG A 368 -49.61 11.00 12.05
N LYS A 369 -49.92 11.44 13.27
CA LYS A 369 -49.57 12.73 13.84
C LYS A 369 -49.06 12.52 15.26
N LEU A 370 -48.05 13.29 15.66
CA LEU A 370 -47.75 13.73 17.05
C LEU A 370 -47.54 12.67 18.15
N ALA A 371 -46.36 12.72 18.78
CA ALA A 371 -46.27 13.09 20.19
C ALA A 371 -44.91 13.79 20.46
N GLN A 372 -44.93 14.92 21.16
CA GLN A 372 -43.75 15.66 21.65
C GLN A 372 -43.74 15.64 23.19
N SER A 373 -42.65 16.17 23.76
CA SER A 373 -42.50 16.73 25.13
C SER A 373 -41.92 15.77 26.21
N PRO A 374 -41.32 16.31 27.31
CA PRO A 374 -40.39 17.46 27.31
C PRO A 374 -39.17 17.34 28.27
N LEU A 375 -38.17 18.20 28.01
CA LEU A 375 -37.28 18.91 28.94
C LEU A 375 -37.06 18.41 30.39
N SER A 376 -35.77 18.29 30.78
CA SER A 376 -35.29 18.89 32.03
C SER A 376 -33.81 19.30 31.95
N GLN A 377 -33.49 20.51 32.41
CA GLN A 377 -32.13 21.05 32.51
C GLN A 377 -31.51 20.74 33.89
N THR A 378 -30.20 20.54 33.97
CA THR A 378 -29.39 20.94 35.13
C THR A 378 -27.96 21.33 34.70
N ARG A 379 -27.31 22.17 35.51
CA ARG A 379 -26.04 22.84 35.20
C ARG A 379 -24.83 22.15 35.86
N SER A 380 -23.67 22.34 35.22
CA SER A 380 -22.34 22.59 35.82
C SER A 380 -21.78 21.66 36.90
N SER A 381 -20.61 21.08 36.60
CA SER A 381 -19.38 21.40 37.35
C SER A 381 -18.13 21.08 36.52
N SER A 382 -17.06 21.82 36.79
CA SER A 382 -15.75 21.66 36.17
C SER A 382 -14.83 20.79 37.03
N SER A 383 -14.19 19.79 36.43
CA SER A 383 -13.00 19.16 37.00
C SER A 383 -12.04 18.69 35.92
N SER A 384 -10.79 19.14 36.03
CA SER A 384 -9.68 18.75 35.17
C SER A 384 -8.99 17.50 35.71
N SER A 385 -8.90 16.41 34.93
CA SER A 385 -7.86 15.40 35.13
C SER A 385 -7.62 14.51 33.91
N SER A 386 -6.33 14.28 33.62
CA SER A 386 -5.74 13.15 32.87
C SER A 386 -6.32 12.80 31.48
N LEU A 387 -5.52 13.07 30.44
CA LEU A 387 -5.67 12.43 29.13
C LEU A 387 -5.55 10.90 29.27
N ALA A 388 -6.57 10.16 28.83
CA ALA A 388 -6.44 8.76 28.46
C ALA A 388 -6.19 8.70 26.94
N ALA A 389 -5.14 8.02 26.51
CA ALA A 389 -4.69 8.01 25.12
C ALA A 389 -5.65 7.23 24.20
N SER A 390 -5.99 7.81 23.04
CA SER A 390 -6.69 7.11 21.96
C SER A 390 -5.72 6.25 21.15
N ASN A 391 -6.17 5.05 20.77
CA ASN A 391 -5.40 4.09 19.99
C ASN A 391 -5.76 4.14 18.48
N SER A 392 -5.63 5.30 17.83
CA SER A 392 -5.73 5.34 16.35
C SER A 392 -4.39 5.04 15.68
N LEU A 393 -4.40 4.57 14.42
CA LEU A 393 -3.16 4.34 13.66
C LEU A 393 -2.40 5.67 13.42
N THR A 394 -3.14 6.77 13.31
CA THR A 394 -2.61 8.13 13.21
C THR A 394 -1.96 8.56 14.52
N ASP A 395 -2.57 8.23 15.68
CA ASP A 395 -1.97 8.43 17.00
C ASP A 395 -0.69 7.58 17.15
N ARG A 396 -0.66 6.34 16.66
CA ARG A 396 0.58 5.54 16.63
C ARG A 396 1.67 6.18 15.76
N LEU A 397 1.32 6.84 14.67
CA LEU A 397 2.26 7.55 13.78
C LEU A 397 2.76 8.89 14.34
N THR A 398 1.96 9.59 15.16
CA THR A 398 2.41 10.80 15.89
C THR A 398 3.16 10.44 17.16
N MET A 399 2.73 9.41 17.91
CA MET A 399 3.46 8.83 19.04
C MET A 399 4.84 8.34 18.63
N MET A 400 5.04 7.86 17.40
CA MET A 400 6.37 7.54 16.89
C MET A 400 7.30 8.75 16.72
N ASN A 401 6.89 10.02 16.91
CA ASN A 401 7.86 11.12 17.03
C ASN A 401 8.52 11.17 18.43
N ILE A 402 7.84 10.62 19.44
CA ILE A 402 8.30 10.41 20.82
C ILE A 402 9.09 9.08 20.86
N PRO A 403 10.18 8.96 21.66
CA PRO A 403 10.90 7.69 21.80
C PRO A 403 10.02 6.65 22.49
N THR A 404 9.46 5.73 21.73
CA THR A 404 8.62 4.63 22.24
C THR A 404 9.51 3.49 22.71
N GLN A 405 9.26 2.95 23.91
CA GLN A 405 9.99 1.83 24.48
C GLN A 405 9.36 0.50 24.06
N ASP A 406 10.17 -0.51 23.73
CA ASP A 406 9.68 -1.89 23.53
C ASP A 406 9.17 -2.51 24.85
N LEU A 407 8.24 -3.47 24.76
CA LEU A 407 7.63 -4.19 25.89
C LEU A 407 8.66 -4.90 26.80
N LYS A 408 9.86 -5.18 26.30
CA LYS A 408 10.98 -5.75 27.07
C LYS A 408 11.84 -4.70 27.78
N GLY A 409 11.51 -3.41 27.67
CA GLY A 409 12.17 -2.31 28.38
C GLY A 409 13.56 -1.89 27.85
N SER A 410 14.14 -2.61 26.89
CA SER A 410 15.56 -2.50 26.53
C SER A 410 15.89 -1.65 25.30
N VAL A 411 14.88 -1.24 24.52
CA VAL A 411 15.05 -0.51 23.25
C VAL A 411 14.05 0.65 23.16
N PHE A 412 14.52 1.80 22.65
CA PHE A 412 13.69 2.96 22.33
C PHE A 412 13.72 3.26 20.82
N TYR A 413 12.63 3.72 20.23
CA TYR A 413 12.57 4.03 18.80
C TYR A 413 11.64 5.18 18.44
N GLY A 414 11.84 5.80 17.27
CA GLY A 414 10.96 6.83 16.73
C GLY A 414 11.58 7.70 15.63
N TRP A 415 10.79 8.60 15.05
CA TRP A 415 11.16 9.50 13.98
C TRP A 415 11.85 10.77 14.49
N LEU A 416 13.00 11.08 13.91
CA LEU A 416 13.67 12.37 14.06
C LEU A 416 14.12 12.89 12.68
N TRP A 417 14.18 14.21 12.53
CA TRP A 417 14.81 14.83 11.38
C TRP A 417 16.32 14.84 11.56
N LYS A 418 17.06 14.21 10.65
CA LYS A 418 18.52 14.14 10.68
C LYS A 418 19.12 15.17 9.72
N ARG A 419 20.10 15.96 10.16
CA ARG A 419 20.88 16.82 9.28
C ARG A 419 21.90 16.02 8.46
N GLY A 420 22.05 16.36 7.17
CA GLY A 420 23.13 15.85 6.33
C GLY A 420 24.49 16.46 6.69
N GLN A 421 25.56 15.70 6.47
CA GLN A 421 26.94 16.18 6.67
C GLN A 421 27.47 16.88 5.41
N SER A 422 27.34 16.26 4.23
CA SER A 422 27.78 16.83 2.95
C SER A 422 26.86 17.96 2.44
N PHE A 423 25.55 17.83 2.67
CA PHE A 423 24.54 18.83 2.34
C PHE A 423 23.76 19.19 3.60
N LYS A 424 23.61 20.49 3.90
CA LYS A 424 22.99 21.00 5.13
C LYS A 424 21.45 20.82 5.18
N THR A 425 20.89 19.88 4.41
CA THR A 425 19.47 19.53 4.38
C THR A 425 19.07 18.65 5.55
N TRP A 426 17.85 18.80 6.04
CA TRP A 426 17.22 17.91 7.02
C TRP A 426 16.42 16.81 6.31
N LYS A 427 16.49 15.57 6.79
CA LYS A 427 15.70 14.45 6.25
C LYS A 427 15.11 13.62 7.40
N LYS A 428 13.80 13.37 7.39
CA LYS A 428 13.12 12.50 8.37
C LYS A 428 13.72 11.09 8.31
N ARG A 429 14.07 10.51 9.47
CA ARG A 429 14.67 9.18 9.61
C ARG A 429 14.08 8.49 10.83
N PHE A 430 13.90 7.18 10.75
CA PHE A 430 13.51 6.38 11.89
C PHE A 430 14.79 6.04 12.66
N PHE A 431 14.81 6.28 13.97
CA PHE A 431 15.92 6.02 14.87
C PHE A 431 15.56 4.88 15.83
N LEU A 432 16.56 4.05 16.14
CA LEU A 432 16.47 3.00 17.14
C LEU A 432 17.67 3.09 18.07
N LEU A 433 17.42 3.11 19.37
CA LEU A 433 18.40 3.16 20.44
C LEU A 433 18.31 1.86 21.26
N ASN A 434 19.37 1.06 21.22
CA ASN A 434 19.52 -0.15 22.03
C ASN A 434 20.73 0.03 22.95
N GLY A 435 20.47 0.15 24.26
CA GLY A 435 21.47 0.63 25.22
C GLY A 435 22.11 1.95 24.77
N ALA A 436 23.44 1.96 24.61
CA ALA A 436 24.16 3.12 24.09
C ALA A 436 24.26 3.18 22.54
N ALA A 437 23.73 2.21 21.78
CA ALA A 437 23.86 2.16 20.32
C ALA A 437 22.64 2.79 19.63
N LEU A 438 22.85 3.89 18.90
CA LEU A 438 21.82 4.62 18.16
C LEU A 438 22.00 4.41 16.65
N THR A 439 21.05 3.73 16.00
CA THR A 439 21.00 3.48 14.55
C THR A 439 19.88 4.28 13.88
N TYR A 440 19.95 4.46 12.55
CA TYR A 440 18.87 5.12 11.80
C TYR A 440 18.65 4.60 10.38
N TYR A 441 17.40 4.71 9.92
CA TYR A 441 16.85 4.07 8.73
C TYR A 441 16.09 5.07 7.84
N THR A 442 15.94 4.76 6.55
CA THR A 442 15.20 5.57 5.57
C THR A 442 13.69 5.38 5.58
N GLN A 443 13.23 4.19 5.95
CA GLN A 443 11.82 3.79 6.03
C GLN A 443 11.62 3.03 7.35
N CYS A 444 10.35 2.77 7.71
CA CYS A 444 9.97 1.93 8.84
C CYS A 444 9.04 0.83 8.31
N CYS A 445 9.47 -0.43 8.41
CA CYS A 445 8.60 -1.58 8.25
C CYS A 445 8.22 -2.09 9.65
N VAL A 446 7.00 -1.75 10.05
CA VAL A 446 6.13 -2.45 11.01
C VAL A 446 6.85 -3.27 12.10
N ILE A 447 7.09 -2.64 13.26
CA ILE A 447 7.10 -3.39 14.52
C ILE A 447 5.64 -3.69 14.87
N ALA A 448 5.15 -4.85 14.46
CA ALA A 448 3.89 -5.41 14.94
C ALA A 448 3.97 -6.94 15.02
N SER A 449 4.06 -7.44 16.24
CA SER A 449 3.67 -8.80 16.61
C SER A 449 3.08 -8.71 18.02
N ASP A 450 1.87 -8.17 18.08
CA ASP A 450 1.12 -7.95 19.31
C ASP A 450 0.84 -9.28 20.04
N VAL A 451 0.76 -9.24 21.39
CA VAL A 451 -0.02 -10.18 22.24
C VAL A 451 0.40 -11.67 22.26
N LEU A 452 1.23 -12.17 21.35
CA LEU A 452 1.58 -13.59 21.23
C LEU A 452 3.06 -13.86 21.52
N GLY A 453 3.33 -14.78 22.45
CA GLY A 453 4.67 -15.13 22.93
C GLY A 453 5.52 -15.93 21.93
N GLY A 454 5.92 -15.30 20.83
CA GLY A 454 6.86 -15.80 19.82
C GLY A 454 7.99 -14.78 19.56
N GLY A 455 9.12 -15.25 19.03
CA GLY A 455 10.31 -14.43 18.83
C GLY A 455 10.14 -13.33 17.78
N THR A 456 10.69 -12.14 18.07
CA THR A 456 10.70 -10.99 17.16
C THR A 456 11.63 -11.25 15.97
N GLN A 457 11.10 -11.23 14.74
CA GLN A 457 11.90 -11.10 13.51
C GLN A 457 11.62 -9.74 12.86
N CYS A 458 12.65 -9.16 12.24
CA CYS A 458 12.60 -7.87 11.55
C CYS A 458 13.02 -8.11 10.10
N LEU A 459 12.12 -7.83 9.15
CA LEU A 459 12.38 -8.05 7.73
C LEU A 459 12.97 -6.78 7.08
N ASP A 460 14.19 -6.92 6.54
CA ASP A 460 14.79 -6.11 5.48
C ASP A 460 14.67 -4.57 5.54
N LEU A 461 15.57 -3.92 6.31
CA LEU A 461 15.91 -2.50 6.11
C LEU A 461 17.42 -2.27 5.99
N PRO A 462 17.90 -1.55 4.94
CA PRO A 462 19.30 -1.16 4.85
C PRO A 462 19.64 -0.11 5.92
N VAL A 463 20.55 -0.46 6.83
CA VAL A 463 21.08 0.44 7.87
C VAL A 463 21.80 1.61 7.21
N ARG A 464 21.29 2.84 7.37
CA ARG A 464 21.91 4.06 6.80
C ARG A 464 23.08 4.57 7.65
N GLY A 465 23.22 4.08 8.87
CA GLY A 465 24.34 4.32 9.78
C GLY A 465 23.93 4.24 11.24
N GLY A 466 24.92 4.28 12.13
CA GLY A 466 24.71 4.35 13.57
C GLY A 466 25.93 4.93 14.30
N LEU A 467 25.76 5.20 15.58
CA LEU A 467 26.81 5.65 16.49
C LEU A 467 26.56 5.14 17.90
N ARG A 468 27.62 5.02 18.71
CA ARG A 468 27.48 4.80 20.16
C ARG A 468 27.39 6.15 20.86
N VAL A 469 26.25 6.45 21.48
CA VAL A 469 25.99 7.72 22.19
C VAL A 469 26.94 7.83 23.38
N ALA A 470 27.60 8.98 23.52
CA ALA A 470 28.39 9.33 24.70
C ALA A 470 27.85 10.58 25.40
N LYS A 471 27.27 11.54 24.65
CA LYS A 471 26.64 12.74 25.20
C LYS A 471 25.48 13.18 24.30
N ALA A 472 24.40 13.67 24.92
CA ALA A 472 23.31 14.35 24.22
C ALA A 472 23.00 15.69 24.91
N GLU A 473 22.86 16.73 24.11
CA GLU A 473 22.69 18.12 24.54
C GLU A 473 21.73 18.86 23.60
N LEU A 474 21.10 19.94 24.08
CA LEU A 474 20.25 20.79 23.25
C LEU A 474 21.06 21.43 22.12
N SER A 475 20.38 21.79 21.03
CA SER A 475 21.03 22.44 19.90
C SER A 475 20.18 23.57 19.33
N ASP A 476 20.74 24.77 19.33
CA ASP A 476 20.10 26.01 18.85
C ASP A 476 19.98 26.07 17.31
N MET A 477 20.35 24.99 16.61
CA MET A 477 20.27 24.87 15.16
C MET A 477 18.84 24.89 14.60
N THR A 478 17.86 24.53 15.42
CA THR A 478 16.42 24.49 15.11
C THR A 478 15.63 24.58 16.42
N SER A 479 14.39 25.08 16.41
CA SER A 479 13.55 25.22 17.62
C SER A 479 13.47 23.96 18.49
N PHE A 480 13.48 22.77 17.87
CA PHE A 480 13.45 21.47 18.54
C PHE A 480 14.73 20.63 18.33
N GLY A 481 15.89 21.30 18.25
CA GLY A 481 17.17 20.68 17.93
C GLY A 481 17.87 19.96 19.09
N LEU A 482 18.56 18.86 18.75
CA LEU A 482 19.44 18.09 19.62
C LEU A 482 20.79 17.82 18.92
N LYS A 483 21.85 17.82 19.72
CA LYS A 483 23.21 17.49 19.30
C LYS A 483 23.65 16.24 20.07
N ILE A 484 23.96 15.19 19.32
CA ILE A 484 24.36 13.88 19.84
C ILE A 484 25.83 13.66 19.49
N THR A 485 26.68 13.51 20.51
CA THR A 485 28.11 13.23 20.36
C THR A 485 28.35 11.76 20.67
N SER A 486 29.03 11.08 19.74
CA SER A 486 29.38 9.66 19.89
C SER A 486 30.66 9.45 20.70
N SER A 487 30.88 8.24 21.19
CA SER A 487 32.14 7.84 21.84
C SER A 487 33.37 7.93 20.92
N SER A 488 33.16 8.00 19.60
CA SER A 488 34.19 8.21 18.58
C SER A 488 34.37 9.68 18.17
N GLY A 489 33.83 10.63 18.94
CA GLY A 489 33.90 12.07 18.65
C GLY A 489 32.99 12.55 17.50
N ARG A 490 32.40 11.66 16.69
CA ARG A 490 31.46 12.03 15.63
C ARG A 490 30.22 12.70 16.22
N VAL A 491 29.82 13.84 15.67
CA VAL A 491 28.64 14.62 16.07
C VAL A 491 27.50 14.44 15.06
N LEU A 492 26.29 14.27 15.59
CA LEU A 492 25.05 14.19 14.83
C LEU A 492 24.06 15.26 15.30
N TYR A 493 23.52 16.03 14.37
CA TYR A 493 22.43 16.98 14.62
C TYR A 493 21.10 16.36 14.20
N VAL A 494 20.16 16.32 15.14
CA VAL A 494 18.78 15.84 14.93
C VAL A 494 17.77 16.87 15.43
N GLN A 495 16.53 16.78 14.97
CA GLN A 495 15.42 17.66 15.35
C GLN A 495 14.17 16.81 15.61
N ALA A 496 13.50 17.05 16.74
CA ALA A 496 12.21 16.43 17.07
C ALA A 496 11.03 17.17 16.43
N GLY A 497 9.84 16.57 16.44
CA GLY A 497 8.62 17.19 15.89
C GLY A 497 8.15 18.41 16.69
N ASP A 498 8.31 18.36 18.01
CA ASP A 498 7.75 19.29 18.99
C ASP A 498 8.63 19.34 20.27
N GLN A 499 8.22 20.16 21.24
CA GLN A 499 8.92 20.35 22.52
C GLN A 499 8.99 19.06 23.33
N ASP A 500 7.85 18.38 23.52
CA ASP A 500 7.72 17.23 24.41
C ASP A 500 8.53 16.04 23.89
N SER A 501 8.46 15.79 22.57
CA SER A 501 9.30 14.82 21.87
C SER A 501 10.79 15.13 22.04
N ARG A 502 11.19 16.41 21.97
CA ARG A 502 12.59 16.81 22.19
C ARG A 502 13.06 16.46 23.60
N GLU A 503 12.27 16.79 24.61
CA GLU A 503 12.63 16.56 26.01
C GLU A 503 12.74 15.07 26.33
N GLN A 504 11.80 14.26 25.82
CA GLN A 504 11.82 12.80 25.99
C GLN A 504 13.01 12.15 25.26
N TRP A 505 13.30 12.54 24.01
CA TRP A 505 14.52 12.09 23.32
C TRP A 505 15.79 12.52 24.04
N LEU A 506 15.86 13.75 24.55
CA LEU A 506 17.03 14.23 25.30
C LEU A 506 17.26 13.44 26.60
N LYS A 507 16.18 13.10 27.33
CA LYS A 507 16.25 12.27 28.54
C LYS A 507 16.83 10.89 28.21
N VAL A 508 16.18 10.16 27.30
CA VAL A 508 16.57 8.80 26.90
C VAL A 508 18.00 8.76 26.35
N LEU A 509 18.40 9.73 25.53
CA LEU A 509 19.76 9.82 24.98
C LEU A 509 20.84 10.22 26.01
N LYS A 510 20.46 10.89 27.11
CA LYS A 510 21.37 11.16 28.24
C LYS A 510 21.54 9.96 29.17
N GLU A 511 20.51 9.13 29.31
CA GLU A 511 20.53 7.91 30.12
C GLU A 511 21.25 6.76 29.38
N ALA A 512 21.19 6.74 28.04
CA ALA A 512 21.80 5.72 27.18
C ALA A 512 23.25 5.30 27.50
N PRO A 513 24.21 6.20 27.84
CA PRO A 513 25.58 5.81 28.17
C PRO A 513 25.71 5.13 29.55
N LEU A 514 24.73 5.31 30.44
CA LEU A 514 24.72 4.81 31.82
C LEU A 514 24.13 3.39 31.95
N MET A 515 23.42 2.91 30.92
CA MET A 515 22.71 1.61 30.89
C MET A 515 23.66 0.39 30.75
N ARG A 516 24.77 0.35 31.49
CA ARG A 516 25.69 -0.80 31.59
C ARG A 516 25.66 -1.37 33.00
N GLY A 517 24.86 -2.41 33.25
CA GLY A 517 24.85 -3.09 34.55
C GLY A 517 24.15 -4.44 34.54
N GLU A 518 22.93 -4.51 34.02
CA GLU A 518 22.05 -5.68 34.17
C GLU A 518 21.66 -6.24 32.79
N MET A 519 21.71 -7.58 32.62
CA MET A 519 21.52 -8.38 31.39
C MET A 519 22.78 -8.85 30.62
N MET A 520 23.86 -9.20 31.31
CA MET A 520 24.83 -10.21 30.80
C MET A 520 25.00 -11.31 31.85
N GLY A 521 24.23 -12.39 31.72
CA GLY A 521 24.43 -13.61 32.50
C GLY A 521 25.77 -14.28 32.12
N GLN A 522 26.50 -14.77 33.12
CA GLN A 522 27.86 -15.26 32.97
C GLN A 522 27.95 -16.60 32.22
N VAL A 523 28.84 -16.68 31.22
CA VAL A 523 29.62 -17.90 30.88
C VAL A 523 31.05 -17.43 30.54
N PRO A 524 32.13 -18.07 31.06
CA PRO A 524 33.44 -17.42 31.16
C PRO A 524 34.40 -17.63 29.97
N LEU A 525 35.31 -16.67 29.80
CA LEU A 525 36.51 -16.78 28.96
C LEU A 525 37.57 -17.69 29.61
N ARG A 526 37.95 -18.82 28.97
CA ARG A 526 39.37 -19.26 28.84
C ARG A 526 39.62 -20.54 28.00
N ARG A 527 40.62 -20.41 27.11
CA ARG A 527 41.71 -21.35 26.75
C ARG A 527 41.41 -22.80 26.31
N THR A 528 41.74 -23.04 25.04
CA THR A 528 42.67 -24.07 24.53
C THR A 528 43.08 -25.23 25.47
N MET A 529 42.74 -26.45 25.06
CA MET A 529 43.60 -27.65 25.12
C MET A 529 43.22 -28.57 23.95
N ALA A 530 44.21 -29.28 23.40
CA ALA A 530 44.02 -30.36 22.41
C ALA A 530 43.74 -31.71 23.11
N SER A 531 43.61 -32.78 22.31
CA SER A 531 43.35 -34.20 22.69
C SER A 531 42.01 -34.42 23.43
N ASP A 532 41.10 -35.29 22.95
CA ASP A 532 41.36 -36.72 22.84
C ASP A 532 40.54 -37.47 21.75
N LEU A 533 40.97 -38.72 21.51
CA LEU A 533 40.58 -39.63 20.44
C LEU A 533 39.19 -40.31 20.57
N SER A 534 38.65 -40.69 19.41
CA SER A 534 37.77 -41.87 19.17
C SER A 534 36.32 -41.80 19.71
N THR A 535 35.28 -42.38 19.08
CA THR A 535 35.24 -43.66 18.35
C THR A 535 34.10 -43.74 17.31
N GLN A 536 34.47 -44.13 16.07
CA GLN A 536 33.93 -45.26 15.29
C GLN A 536 32.44 -45.41 14.85
N ARG A 537 32.32 -45.89 13.59
CA ARG A 537 31.23 -46.62 12.89
C ARG A 537 30.13 -45.75 12.25
N SER A 538 30.06 -45.55 10.91
CA SER A 538 30.13 -46.46 9.73
C SER A 538 28.83 -47.21 9.41
N TYR A 539 28.21 -46.87 8.27
CA TYR A 539 27.66 -47.85 7.32
C TYR A 539 27.67 -47.29 5.88
N GLN A 540 28.16 -48.13 4.96
CA GLN A 540 28.18 -48.00 3.49
C GLN A 540 26.79 -48.35 2.89
N ALA A 541 26.49 -48.29 1.58
CA ALA A 541 26.92 -47.47 0.42
C ALA A 541 26.11 -47.97 -0.82
N GLU A 542 26.29 -47.34 -2.00
CA GLU A 542 25.88 -47.79 -3.36
C GLU A 542 24.36 -47.83 -3.66
N GLY A 543 23.83 -47.52 -4.86
CA GLY A 543 24.35 -47.01 -6.14
C GLY A 543 23.13 -46.72 -7.07
N SER A 544 23.19 -46.27 -8.34
CA SER A 544 24.26 -45.79 -9.22
C SER A 544 23.66 -45.00 -10.42
N SER A 545 24.51 -44.27 -11.16
CA SER A 545 24.24 -43.41 -12.35
C SER A 545 23.76 -44.20 -13.61
N PRO A 546 23.48 -43.64 -14.84
CA PRO A 546 24.06 -42.40 -15.45
C PRO A 546 23.18 -41.53 -16.41
N TYR A 547 23.66 -40.32 -16.76
CA TYR A 547 23.92 -39.90 -18.16
C TYR A 547 24.75 -38.58 -18.27
N MET A 548 25.97 -38.71 -18.84
CA MET A 548 26.88 -37.76 -19.56
C MET A 548 26.68 -36.22 -19.48
N HIS A 549 27.67 -35.45 -18.98
CA HIS A 549 28.84 -34.82 -19.70
C HIS A 549 28.45 -33.63 -20.62
N THR A 550 29.18 -32.51 -20.74
CA THR A 550 30.56 -32.09 -20.35
C THR A 550 30.59 -30.53 -20.29
N ALA A 551 31.60 -29.78 -19.79
CA ALA A 551 32.93 -30.06 -19.22
C ALA A 551 33.42 -28.88 -18.32
N MET A 552 34.40 -29.13 -17.46
CA MET A 552 35.42 -28.17 -17.02
C MET A 552 36.80 -28.84 -17.08
N SER A 553 37.84 -28.09 -17.47
CA SER A 553 39.21 -28.60 -17.56
C SER A 553 39.99 -28.31 -16.27
N VAL A 554 40.43 -29.35 -15.57
CA VAL A 554 41.34 -29.28 -14.43
C VAL A 554 42.79 -29.16 -14.93
N LEU A 555 43.60 -28.35 -14.24
CA LEU A 555 45.05 -28.52 -14.20
C LEU A 555 45.42 -28.84 -12.75
N SER A 556 46.24 -29.89 -12.58
CA SER A 556 46.65 -30.45 -11.30
C SER A 556 48.02 -29.93 -10.86
N SER A 557 48.22 -29.79 -9.56
CA SER A 557 49.51 -30.05 -8.91
C SER A 557 49.26 -30.50 -7.49
N ASP A 558 49.69 -31.72 -7.16
CA ASP A 558 49.68 -32.24 -5.79
C ASP A 558 50.65 -31.45 -4.90
N ASP A 559 50.22 -31.07 -3.71
CA ASP A 559 51.00 -31.14 -2.47
C ASP A 559 50.01 -31.09 -1.31
N GLY A 560 50.10 -32.05 -0.38
CA GLY A 560 49.06 -32.27 0.63
C GLY A 560 49.27 -31.45 1.92
N ASP A 561 48.23 -30.73 2.32
CA ASP A 561 47.97 -30.34 3.71
C ASP A 561 46.47 -30.56 3.98
N ASP A 562 46.09 -31.00 5.19
CA ASP A 562 44.70 -31.34 5.54
C ASP A 562 43.91 -30.05 5.93
N THR A 563 43.94 -29.05 5.06
CA THR A 563 42.95 -27.97 5.05
C THR A 563 41.68 -28.46 4.36
N GLN A 564 40.51 -28.15 4.91
CA GLN A 564 39.29 -28.21 4.11
C GLN A 564 39.33 -27.08 3.09
N ASP A 565 39.80 -27.40 1.89
CA ASP A 565 39.88 -26.47 0.76
C ASP A 565 38.53 -25.79 0.54
N CYS A 566 38.43 -24.56 0.99
CA CYS A 566 37.28 -23.68 0.75
C CYS A 566 37.37 -22.97 -0.62
N ASP A 567 38.18 -23.55 -1.52
CA ASP A 567 38.49 -23.10 -2.86
C ASP A 567 37.28 -23.25 -3.79
N MET A 568 36.48 -22.18 -3.87
CA MET A 568 35.34 -22.09 -4.77
C MET A 568 35.50 -20.95 -5.76
N GLN A 569 35.37 -21.27 -7.06
CA GLN A 569 35.40 -20.28 -8.13
C GLN A 569 34.23 -20.44 -9.10
N GLY A 570 33.74 -19.32 -9.63
CA GLY A 570 32.60 -19.33 -10.54
C GLY A 570 32.07 -17.93 -10.86
N TYR A 571 30.99 -17.87 -11.63
CA TYR A 571 30.35 -16.61 -11.97
C TYR A 571 29.12 -16.35 -11.10
N LEU A 572 29.08 -15.17 -10.46
CA LEU A 572 27.90 -14.66 -9.76
C LEU A 572 27.53 -13.28 -10.30
N HIS A 573 26.27 -12.92 -10.19
CA HIS A 573 25.79 -11.58 -10.52
C HIS A 573 25.89 -10.71 -9.28
N VAL A 574 26.68 -9.63 -9.36
CA VAL A 574 27.00 -8.75 -8.22
C VAL A 574 26.32 -7.40 -8.38
N ARG A 575 25.73 -6.87 -7.30
CA ARG A 575 25.16 -5.53 -7.25
C ARG A 575 26.22 -4.50 -6.85
N GLY A 576 26.64 -3.66 -7.81
CA GLY A 576 27.58 -2.56 -7.54
C GLY A 576 26.93 -1.43 -6.73
N GLY A 577 27.68 -0.76 -5.85
CA GLY A 577 27.14 0.17 -4.84
C GLY A 577 26.18 1.26 -5.33
N LEU A 578 26.69 2.35 -5.92
CA LEU A 578 25.91 3.56 -6.20
C LEU A 578 25.10 3.53 -7.52
N LEU A 579 24.97 2.36 -8.16
CA LEU A 579 24.22 2.17 -9.41
C LEU A 579 23.37 0.89 -9.35
N PRO A 580 22.11 0.86 -9.85
CA PRO A 580 21.18 -0.23 -9.51
C PRO A 580 21.43 -1.57 -10.22
N SER A 581 22.29 -1.61 -11.24
CA SER A 581 22.41 -2.74 -12.18
C SER A 581 23.23 -3.91 -11.63
N TRP A 582 22.67 -5.12 -11.72
CA TRP A 582 23.40 -6.38 -11.57
C TRP A 582 24.43 -6.58 -12.68
N LYS A 583 25.62 -7.10 -12.33
CA LYS A 583 26.67 -7.42 -13.32
C LYS A 583 27.29 -8.78 -13.01
N LYS A 584 27.31 -9.69 -14.00
CA LYS A 584 28.04 -10.97 -13.90
C LYS A 584 29.54 -10.71 -13.69
N ARG A 585 30.12 -11.31 -12.65
CA ARG A 585 31.52 -11.20 -12.22
C ARG A 585 32.06 -12.59 -11.96
N PHE A 586 33.36 -12.79 -12.19
CA PHE A 586 34.02 -14.01 -11.74
C PHE A 586 34.49 -13.81 -10.31
N MET A 587 34.19 -14.76 -9.44
CA MET A 587 34.51 -14.71 -8.03
C MET A 587 35.32 -15.94 -7.65
N THR A 588 36.27 -15.75 -6.74
CA THR A 588 37.11 -16.81 -6.17
C THR A 588 37.15 -16.61 -4.67
N LEU A 589 36.79 -17.65 -3.92
CA LEU A 589 36.92 -17.80 -2.48
C LEU A 589 38.08 -18.77 -2.24
N THR A 590 39.05 -18.38 -1.42
CA THR A 590 40.24 -19.17 -1.02
C THR A 590 40.59 -18.77 0.41
N ASP A 591 40.79 -19.70 1.33
CA ASP A 591 41.11 -19.45 2.75
C ASP A 591 40.23 -18.38 3.42
N GLY A 592 38.90 -18.43 3.20
CA GLY A 592 37.96 -17.41 3.70
C GLY A 592 38.04 -16.01 3.06
N HIS A 593 38.93 -15.83 2.09
CA HIS A 593 39.14 -14.59 1.37
C HIS A 593 38.44 -14.60 0.01
N LEU A 594 37.48 -13.69 -0.17
CA LEU A 594 36.69 -13.54 -1.38
C LEU A 594 37.25 -12.43 -2.29
N THR A 595 37.46 -12.77 -3.56
CA THR A 595 37.88 -11.83 -4.63
C THR A 595 36.79 -11.72 -5.70
N VAL A 596 36.67 -10.55 -6.36
CA VAL A 596 35.57 -10.25 -7.31
C VAL A 596 36.12 -9.53 -8.55
N ARG A 597 36.44 -10.28 -9.62
CA ARG A 597 37.12 -9.75 -10.81
C ARG A 597 36.20 -8.90 -11.70
N PRO A 598 36.62 -7.69 -12.16
CA PRO A 598 35.77 -6.75 -12.88
C PRO A 598 35.46 -7.12 -14.35
N ARG A 599 36.24 -8.00 -14.98
CA ARG A 599 36.11 -8.40 -16.40
C ARG A 599 35.73 -9.87 -16.59
N ARG A 600 35.13 -10.16 -17.75
CA ARG A 600 34.34 -11.38 -18.02
C ARG A 600 35.16 -12.61 -18.49
N THR A 601 36.50 -12.54 -18.56
CA THR A 601 37.34 -13.51 -19.29
C THR A 601 38.54 -14.00 -18.50
N LEU A 602 38.74 -15.32 -18.45
CA LEU A 602 39.87 -16.05 -17.84
C LEU A 602 41.25 -15.84 -18.50
N ARG A 603 41.43 -14.86 -19.41
CA ARG A 603 42.59 -14.76 -20.32
C ARG A 603 43.58 -13.61 -20.10
N SER A 604 43.48 -12.85 -19.01
CA SER A 604 44.53 -11.87 -18.63
C SER A 604 45.46 -12.45 -17.58
N LEU A 605 46.61 -12.98 -18.02
CA LEU A 605 47.77 -13.28 -17.19
C LEU A 605 48.51 -11.97 -16.85
N ASP A 606 47.86 -11.09 -16.10
CA ASP A 606 48.50 -9.89 -15.54
C ASP A 606 48.46 -9.95 -14.00
N PRO A 607 49.57 -10.31 -13.33
CA PRO A 607 49.62 -10.47 -11.89
C PRO A 607 49.40 -9.18 -11.08
N GLN A 608 49.32 -8.01 -11.73
CA GLN A 608 49.25 -6.71 -11.06
C GLN A 608 47.83 -6.13 -10.88
N GLU A 609 46.78 -6.75 -11.46
CA GLU A 609 45.36 -6.41 -11.20
C GLU A 609 44.68 -7.41 -10.24
N ALA A 610 45.39 -7.88 -9.20
CA ALA A 610 44.77 -8.65 -8.12
C ALA A 610 43.88 -7.74 -7.26
N ASP A 611 42.55 -7.80 -7.48
CA ASP A 611 41.57 -7.11 -6.63
C ASP A 611 41.78 -7.46 -5.15
N LYS A 612 41.71 -6.45 -4.28
CA LYS A 612 41.95 -6.63 -2.84
C LYS A 612 40.99 -7.71 -2.29
N PRO A 613 41.51 -8.81 -1.69
CA PRO A 613 40.67 -9.83 -1.08
C PRO A 613 39.86 -9.28 0.09
N PHE A 614 38.68 -9.83 0.30
CA PHE A 614 37.80 -9.52 1.42
C PHE A 614 37.60 -10.76 2.30
N GLU A 615 38.00 -10.71 3.56
CA GLU A 615 37.64 -11.73 4.55
C GLU A 615 36.11 -11.77 4.73
N VAL A 616 35.55 -12.99 4.65
CA VAL A 616 34.12 -13.28 4.79
C VAL A 616 33.78 -13.51 6.27
N ILE A 617 32.86 -12.71 6.82
CA ILE A 617 32.35 -12.88 8.19
C ILE A 617 31.18 -13.87 8.24
N SER A 618 30.30 -13.84 7.24
CA SER A 618 29.09 -14.69 7.19
C SER A 618 28.40 -14.57 5.84
N ALA A 619 27.75 -15.65 5.38
CA ALA A 619 26.83 -15.63 4.24
C ALA A 619 25.46 -16.22 4.60
N VAL A 620 24.40 -15.63 4.03
CA VAL A 620 23.00 -16.08 4.17
C VAL A 620 22.28 -16.04 2.82
N ARG A 621 21.22 -16.84 2.64
CA ARG A 621 20.25 -16.62 1.56
C ARG A 621 19.66 -15.22 1.68
N TRP A 622 19.42 -14.58 0.55
CA TRP A 622 18.82 -13.26 0.46
C TRP A 622 17.60 -13.29 -0.46
N SER A 623 16.45 -12.96 0.09
CA SER A 623 15.11 -13.01 -0.53
C SER A 623 14.86 -11.96 -1.60
N GLY A 624 15.74 -10.95 -1.75
CA GLY A 624 15.55 -9.86 -2.71
C GLY A 624 15.95 -10.18 -4.15
N HIS A 625 16.31 -11.44 -4.45
CA HIS A 625 16.48 -11.99 -5.80
C HIS A 625 16.42 -13.53 -5.71
N ASP A 626 15.87 -14.19 -6.72
CA ASP A 626 15.94 -15.65 -6.84
C ASP A 626 17.41 -16.10 -6.82
N ASN A 627 17.72 -17.18 -6.12
CA ASN A 627 19.08 -17.69 -5.92
C ASN A 627 20.04 -16.64 -5.29
N GLY A 628 19.48 -15.67 -4.56
CA GLY A 628 20.21 -14.57 -3.94
C GLY A 628 20.97 -14.95 -2.67
N LEU A 629 22.14 -14.33 -2.48
CA LEU A 629 23.00 -14.42 -1.31
C LEU A 629 23.41 -13.03 -0.83
N CYS A 630 23.48 -12.86 0.49
CA CYS A 630 24.09 -11.70 1.13
C CYS A 630 25.35 -12.14 1.87
N ILE A 631 26.50 -11.60 1.45
CA ILE A 631 27.82 -11.91 2.02
C ILE A 631 28.30 -10.70 2.83
N ARG A 632 28.59 -10.90 4.11
CA ARG A 632 29.12 -9.86 4.99
C ARG A 632 30.65 -9.95 5.05
N LEU A 633 31.31 -8.82 4.86
CA LEU A 633 32.77 -8.72 4.76
C LEU A 633 33.33 -7.93 5.97
N GLU A 634 34.60 -8.16 6.30
CA GLU A 634 35.39 -7.57 7.42
C GLU A 634 35.02 -6.12 7.79
N ASN A 635 34.83 -5.27 6.77
CA ASN A 635 34.60 -3.83 6.90
C ASN A 635 33.11 -3.43 7.09
N HIS A 636 32.27 -4.34 7.61
CA HIS A 636 30.81 -4.21 7.70
C HIS A 636 30.12 -3.83 6.37
N LYS A 637 30.72 -4.22 5.24
CA LYS A 637 30.08 -4.10 3.93
C LYS A 637 29.33 -5.40 3.62
N GLU A 638 28.14 -5.26 3.07
CA GLU A 638 27.34 -6.36 2.57
C GLU A 638 27.43 -6.37 1.04
N LEU A 639 27.82 -7.52 0.50
CA LEU A 639 27.88 -7.81 -0.92
C LEU A 639 26.66 -8.65 -1.28
N TYR A 640 25.78 -8.07 -2.08
CA TYR A 640 24.58 -8.74 -2.58
C TYR A 640 24.91 -9.38 -3.93
N VAL A 641 24.71 -10.70 -4.01
CA VAL A 641 24.99 -11.51 -5.20
C VAL A 641 23.82 -12.45 -5.50
N TYR A 642 23.72 -12.96 -6.73
CA TYR A 642 22.86 -14.11 -7.06
C TYR A 642 23.55 -15.05 -8.05
N ALA A 643 23.16 -16.32 -8.03
CA ALA A 643 23.61 -17.34 -8.99
C ALA A 643 22.54 -17.62 -10.05
N ASP A 644 22.92 -18.11 -11.23
CA ASP A 644 21.92 -18.39 -12.29
C ASP A 644 20.96 -19.54 -11.89
N HIS A 645 21.39 -20.47 -11.02
CA HIS A 645 20.58 -21.60 -10.53
C HIS A 645 20.63 -21.73 -9.00
N ASP A 646 19.60 -22.36 -8.42
CA ASP A 646 19.50 -22.53 -6.96
C ASP A 646 20.55 -23.49 -6.38
N VAL A 647 20.97 -24.48 -7.18
CA VAL A 647 22.05 -25.41 -6.84
C VAL A 647 23.37 -24.64 -6.69
N ASP A 648 23.70 -23.77 -7.65
CA ASP A 648 24.89 -22.92 -7.59
C ASP A 648 24.85 -22.02 -6.35
N ALA A 649 23.71 -21.40 -6.04
CA ALA A 649 23.55 -20.56 -4.85
C ALA A 649 23.67 -21.35 -3.53
N SER A 650 23.24 -22.62 -3.52
CA SER A 650 23.42 -23.51 -2.36
C SER A 650 24.88 -23.87 -2.15
N MET A 651 25.60 -24.27 -3.22
CA MET A 651 27.04 -24.57 -3.16
C MET A 651 27.85 -23.35 -2.70
N TRP A 652 27.58 -22.16 -3.25
CA TRP A 652 28.21 -20.92 -2.81
C TRP A 652 27.91 -20.60 -1.34
N LEU A 653 26.68 -20.83 -0.88
CA LEU A 653 26.31 -20.58 0.52
C LEU A 653 27.00 -21.55 1.49
N GLU A 654 27.22 -22.80 1.09
CA GLU A 654 27.95 -23.79 1.90
C GLU A 654 29.44 -23.44 1.96
N ALA A 655 30.08 -23.18 0.82
CA ALA A 655 31.49 -22.77 0.76
C ALA A 655 31.76 -21.50 1.58
N LEU A 656 30.89 -20.49 1.49
CA LEU A 656 30.98 -19.24 2.28
C LEU A 656 30.63 -19.39 3.77
N LYS A 657 30.22 -20.59 4.22
CA LYS A 657 29.95 -20.93 5.62
C LYS A 657 30.97 -21.90 6.22
N SER A 658 31.73 -22.62 5.39
CA SER A 658 32.83 -23.49 5.81
C SER A 658 34.14 -22.73 6.07
N CYS A 659 34.21 -21.45 5.67
CA CYS A 659 35.29 -20.51 5.98
C CYS A 659 35.19 -19.93 7.40
#